data_AF-A0A2H5F2R2-F1
#
_entry.id   AF-A0A2H5F2R2-F1
#
_cell.length_a   1.000
_cell.length_b   1.000
_cell.length_c   1.000
_cell.angle_alpha   90.00
_cell.angle_beta   90.00
_cell.angle_gamma   90.00
#
_symmetry.space_group_name_H-M   'P 1'
#
loop_
_entity.id
_entity.type
_entity.pdbx_description
1 polymer ?
#
loop_
_entity_poly.entity_id
_entity_poly.type
_entity_poly.pdbx_seq_one_letter_code
_entity_poly.pdbx_strand_id
1 'polypeptide(L)'
;MVVLKKTLLLIVHGIGEQAPGETIDALTGGAVQELGLPGPIEGRTEMIAEKVEGSELLKLFPCTIRRTTVPATAANKLPEDQEILAGEVYWSDLSRAPNGSFDTAIDLLRTILGLGYLALENVDDSAAEVSPWSRRAVYLFVWIFFALIAPFNALLLIASISLLVDPFLVQIGIEPGQLPGTMLIAGMGGVVALCCLFWRAMIRSPQSSYMVRAFVAGLGGLAVLAALAALLVSWTGDAPWLEALRQASCRSIEMTTCWSLDHQDIALFAWGATLLMGIIWLGAVAILLALFVTSTLTDLGLKRTLLVFGLPVLLIVAAQGAPAGSRDWLLIALGTVVALALIPAARKRLIRTANRITEFFGQRGLIYLSLCNAMLILWMLITSALWALFSGVVQKLDGDEGGKTLLTQVYADYSGLLLSTMAYIMIAVAALVLVGVVPLMIRRIRRGQLAQDEQTVLDIWCGRLILNPVLNQLLFVLILWIAFGGLFQASKTGLDVVGIPYYEWNTDTLIGRLSSFHERVTELNVLAVAVTAFLGLAIYRGASFIAAALGVARDISIYSTRTLAGKPGPGSDSHYAQRERILARFRLVHDHLARQMDYDRLIVVSHSQGTVIAAQSLAEGVFPDRPRFLLTMGSPLTHIYGQYFAKGFGLDPLAGRLARWINIYRCDDFVGTQVRVQGGLVENLRVGPNGHTGYWTDRNVWSALRGALTRTDTPGNTVSDRDSPKPPLVA
;
A
#
# COMPACT_ATOMS: atom_id res chain seq x y z
N MET A 1 29.94 7.76 49.81
CA MET A 1 28.87 7.67 48.78
C MET A 1 29.29 6.60 47.80
N VAL A 2 28.46 5.58 47.57
CA VAL A 2 28.67 4.65 46.46
C VAL A 2 28.39 5.44 45.18
N VAL A 3 29.37 5.54 44.28
CA VAL A 3 29.18 6.18 42.97
C VAL A 3 28.45 5.18 42.09
N LEU A 4 27.16 5.42 41.87
CA LEU A 4 26.35 4.63 40.95
C LEU A 4 26.52 5.19 39.54
N LYS A 5 26.78 4.31 38.56
CA LYS A 5 26.69 4.72 37.16
C LYS A 5 25.22 4.81 36.76
N LYS A 6 24.79 5.98 36.32
CA LYS A 6 23.40 6.27 35.97
C LYS A 6 23.18 6.08 34.48
N THR A 7 22.22 5.23 34.13
CA THR A 7 21.91 4.89 32.74
C THR A 7 20.46 5.25 32.44
N LEU A 8 20.27 6.19 31.51
CA LEU A 8 18.96 6.48 30.96
C LEU A 8 18.68 5.54 29.79
N LEU A 9 17.55 4.83 29.84
CA LEU A 9 17.13 3.85 28.84
C LEU A 9 15.82 4.31 28.17
N LEU A 10 15.85 4.56 26.86
CA LEU A 10 14.66 4.86 26.06
C LEU A 10 14.27 3.64 25.26
N ILE A 11 13.01 3.25 25.36
CA ILE A 11 12.47 2.06 24.68
C ILE A 11 11.46 2.54 23.65
N VAL A 12 11.74 2.24 22.37
CA VAL A 12 10.87 2.64 21.26
C VAL A 12 10.28 1.40 20.61
N HIS A 13 9.01 1.18 20.87
CA HIS A 13 8.28 0.01 20.38
C HIS A 13 8.08 0.04 18.86
N GLY A 14 7.85 -1.14 18.29
CA GLY A 14 7.52 -1.34 16.87
C GLY A 14 6.05 -1.14 16.55
N ILE A 15 5.69 -1.46 15.31
CA ILE A 15 4.30 -1.52 14.84
C ILE A 15 3.61 -2.74 15.42
N GLY A 16 2.38 -2.57 15.90
CA GLY A 16 1.58 -3.67 16.45
C GLY A 16 1.73 -3.88 17.96
N GLU A 17 2.66 -3.18 18.61
CA GLU A 17 2.81 -3.11 20.06
C GLU A 17 1.95 -1.94 20.58
N GLN A 18 0.70 -2.23 20.94
CA GLN A 18 -0.34 -1.20 21.03
C GLN A 18 -0.67 -0.75 22.46
N ALA A 19 -0.37 -1.58 23.45
CA ALA A 19 -0.66 -1.26 24.84
C ALA A 19 0.53 -0.53 25.49
N PRO A 20 0.30 0.67 26.08
CA PRO A 20 1.34 1.33 26.88
C PRO A 20 1.84 0.41 27.99
N GLY A 21 3.15 0.32 28.15
CA GLY A 21 3.82 -0.51 29.15
C GLY A 21 4.21 -1.91 28.69
N GLU A 22 3.57 -2.45 27.66
CA GLU A 22 3.79 -3.85 27.23
C GLU A 22 5.24 -4.10 26.81
N THR A 23 5.80 -3.20 26.01
CA THR A 23 7.16 -3.35 25.46
C THR A 23 8.23 -3.20 26.53
N ILE A 24 8.09 -2.21 27.43
CA ILE A 24 9.03 -2.02 28.54
C ILE A 24 8.95 -3.17 29.55
N ASP A 25 7.77 -3.73 29.78
CA ASP A 25 7.60 -4.89 30.66
C ASP A 25 8.18 -6.16 30.05
N ALA A 26 7.99 -6.38 28.74
CA ALA A 26 8.60 -7.48 28.02
C ALA A 26 10.13 -7.39 28.04
N LEU A 27 10.70 -6.20 27.78
CA LEU A 27 12.14 -5.97 27.85
C LEU A 27 12.67 -6.19 29.27
N THR A 28 11.99 -5.63 30.28
CA THR A 28 12.42 -5.72 31.67
C THR A 28 12.35 -7.16 32.18
N GLY A 29 11.26 -7.88 31.89
CA GLY A 29 11.11 -9.29 32.22
C GLY A 29 12.16 -10.17 31.54
N GLY A 30 12.41 -9.93 30.26
CA GLY A 30 13.49 -10.60 29.51
C GLY A 30 14.87 -10.33 30.11
N ALA A 31 15.16 -9.08 30.49
CA ALA A 31 16.44 -8.72 31.11
C ALA A 31 16.62 -9.37 32.48
N VAL A 32 15.59 -9.41 33.33
CA VAL A 32 15.64 -10.10 34.64
C VAL A 32 15.88 -11.59 34.45
N GLN A 33 15.11 -12.22 33.55
CA GLN A 33 15.21 -13.66 33.30
C GLN A 33 16.55 -14.07 32.69
N GLU A 34 16.98 -13.35 31.65
CA GLU A 34 18.11 -13.77 30.82
C GLU A 34 19.44 -13.17 31.31
N LEU A 35 19.46 -11.91 31.75
CA LEU A 35 20.69 -11.29 32.24
C LEU A 35 20.87 -11.47 33.76
N GLY A 36 19.90 -12.10 34.44
CA GLY A 36 19.96 -12.38 35.87
C GLY A 36 20.08 -11.11 36.70
N LEU A 37 19.48 -10.00 36.27
CA LEU A 37 19.54 -8.71 36.95
C LEU A 37 18.72 -8.79 38.26
N PRO A 38 19.36 -8.83 39.44
CA PRO A 38 18.64 -8.95 40.69
C PRO A 38 18.20 -7.57 41.16
N GLY A 39 16.95 -7.44 41.64
CA GLY A 39 16.49 -6.24 42.32
C GLY A 39 14.99 -5.99 42.19
N PRO A 40 14.40 -5.19 43.10
CA PRO A 40 13.05 -4.67 42.91
C PRO A 40 13.02 -3.75 41.68
N ILE A 41 11.91 -3.82 40.95
CA ILE A 41 11.63 -2.92 39.83
C ILE A 41 10.47 -2.03 40.27
N GLU A 42 10.75 -0.74 40.40
CA GLU A 42 9.71 0.26 40.63
C GLU A 42 9.09 0.61 39.29
N GLY A 43 7.77 0.51 39.19
CA GLY A 43 7.02 0.81 37.98
C GLY A 43 5.98 1.90 38.21
N ARG A 44 5.89 2.86 37.28
CA ARG A 44 4.78 3.83 37.21
C ARG A 44 4.49 4.19 35.77
N THR A 45 3.31 4.75 35.51
CA THR A 45 2.96 5.34 34.22
C THR A 45 2.54 6.77 34.46
N GLU A 46 3.15 7.70 33.74
CA GLU A 46 2.90 9.13 33.83
C GLU A 46 2.31 9.65 32.53
N MET A 47 1.42 10.64 32.59
CA MET A 47 0.85 11.27 31.41
C MET A 47 1.69 12.50 31.03
N ILE A 48 2.35 12.45 29.88
CA ILE A 48 3.16 13.56 29.35
C ILE A 48 2.29 14.41 28.43
N ALA A 49 2.36 15.73 28.61
CA ALA A 49 1.67 16.68 27.76
C ALA A 49 2.46 16.95 26.47
N GLU A 50 1.77 16.90 25.33
CA GLU A 50 2.26 17.34 24.03
C GLU A 50 1.40 18.50 23.51
N LYS A 51 2.07 19.48 22.89
CA LYS A 51 1.41 20.54 22.14
C LYS A 51 1.11 20.01 20.74
N VAL A 52 -0.16 19.98 20.36
CA VAL A 52 -0.58 19.61 19.00
C VAL A 52 -0.85 20.89 18.22
N GLU A 53 -0.27 21.01 17.04
CA GLU A 53 -0.51 22.14 16.15
C GLU A 53 -2.02 22.31 15.92
N GLY A 54 -2.50 23.56 15.90
CA GLY A 54 -3.91 23.86 15.69
C GLY A 54 -4.87 23.45 16.81
N SER A 55 -4.36 22.96 17.96
CA SER A 55 -5.16 22.70 19.14
C SER A 55 -4.77 23.64 20.28
N GLU A 56 -5.76 24.28 20.90
CA GLU A 56 -5.55 25.06 22.13
C GLU A 56 -5.32 24.16 23.35
N LEU A 57 -5.80 22.90 23.29
CA LEU A 57 -5.68 21.93 24.36
C LEU A 57 -4.40 21.10 24.19
N LEU A 58 -3.67 20.92 25.29
CA LEU A 58 -2.58 19.95 25.36
C LEU A 58 -3.17 18.54 25.29
N LYS A 59 -2.59 17.68 24.45
CA LYS A 59 -2.92 16.25 24.47
C LYS A 59 -1.99 15.55 25.44
N LEU A 60 -2.52 14.54 26.13
CA LEU A 60 -1.75 13.72 27.05
C LEU A 60 -1.48 12.37 26.39
N PHE A 61 -0.27 11.85 26.54
CA PHE A 61 0.09 10.48 26.16
C PHE A 61 0.80 9.77 27.31
N PRO A 62 0.60 8.46 27.48
CA PRO A 62 1.21 7.71 28.57
C PRO A 62 2.71 7.48 28.32
N CYS A 63 3.52 7.58 29.36
CA CYS A 63 4.91 7.15 29.41
C CYS A 63 5.08 6.19 30.58
N THR A 64 5.31 4.92 30.27
CA THR A 64 5.56 3.90 31.28
C THR A 64 7.03 3.90 31.65
N ILE A 65 7.32 4.02 32.94
CA ILE A 65 8.65 4.19 33.52
C ILE A 65 8.97 3.00 34.41
N ARG A 66 10.19 2.46 34.31
CA ARG A 66 10.75 1.47 35.21
C ARG A 66 12.06 1.99 35.79
N ARG A 67 12.25 1.86 37.10
CA ARG A 67 13.51 2.18 37.78
C ARG A 67 14.01 0.95 38.51
N THR A 68 15.30 0.70 38.40
CA THR A 68 15.95 -0.38 39.16
C THR A 68 17.41 -0.03 39.43
N THR A 69 17.97 -0.63 40.49
CA THR A 69 19.38 -0.57 40.81
C THR A 69 19.95 -1.96 40.68
N VAL A 70 20.95 -2.11 39.82
CA VAL A 70 21.60 -3.40 39.56
C VAL A 70 22.98 -3.37 40.25
N PRO A 71 23.19 -4.18 41.30
CA PRO A 71 24.49 -4.26 41.95
C PRO A 71 25.52 -4.91 41.01
N ALA A 72 26.76 -4.45 41.06
CA ALA A 72 27.88 -5.13 40.43
C ALA A 72 28.11 -6.47 41.11
N THR A 73 28.01 -7.55 40.34
CA THR A 73 28.26 -8.90 40.84
C THR A 73 29.16 -9.65 39.87
N ALA A 74 29.87 -10.67 40.38
CA ALA A 74 30.66 -11.56 39.53
C ALA A 74 29.80 -12.24 38.43
N ALA A 75 28.50 -12.44 38.70
CA ALA A 75 27.56 -13.06 37.78
C ALA A 75 27.20 -12.17 36.58
N ASN A 76 26.96 -10.87 36.81
CA ASN A 76 26.58 -9.94 35.75
C ASN A 76 27.77 -9.20 35.10
N LYS A 77 28.98 -9.35 35.66
CA LYS A 77 30.24 -8.76 35.16
C LYS A 77 30.18 -7.24 35.00
N LEU A 78 29.33 -6.56 35.78
CA LEU A 78 29.28 -5.11 35.78
C LEU A 78 30.49 -4.57 36.57
N PRO A 79 31.17 -3.52 36.08
CA PRO A 79 32.32 -2.94 36.76
C PRO A 79 31.94 -2.17 38.03
N GLU A 80 30.71 -1.67 38.09
CA GLU A 80 30.17 -0.85 39.18
C GLU A 80 28.64 -0.97 39.20
N ASP A 81 28.05 -0.68 40.36
CA ASP A 81 26.61 -0.65 40.55
C ASP A 81 25.96 0.32 39.55
N GLN A 82 24.85 -0.10 38.95
CA GLN A 82 24.14 0.67 37.94
C GLN A 82 22.79 1.14 38.50
N GLU A 83 22.49 2.42 38.33
CA GLU A 83 21.14 2.93 38.46
C GLU A 83 20.53 3.08 37.06
N ILE A 84 19.38 2.44 36.82
CA ILE A 84 18.73 2.45 35.51
C ILE A 84 17.36 3.10 35.65
N LEU A 85 17.12 4.15 34.86
CA LEU A 85 15.80 4.73 34.65
C LEU A 85 15.41 4.47 33.19
N ALA A 86 14.40 3.64 33.00
CA ALA A 86 13.88 3.27 31.70
C ALA A 86 12.52 3.91 31.46
N GLY A 87 12.28 4.43 30.26
CA GLY A 87 10.97 4.91 29.86
C GLY A 87 10.62 4.53 28.44
N GLU A 88 9.35 4.21 28.25
CA GLU A 88 8.79 3.87 26.95
C GLU A 88 8.37 5.14 26.19
N VAL A 89 8.79 5.22 24.93
CA VAL A 89 8.33 6.23 23.96
C VAL A 89 7.07 5.69 23.29
N TYR A 90 5.91 5.98 23.89
CA TYR A 90 4.62 5.53 23.36
C TYR A 90 4.14 6.40 22.18
N TRP A 91 3.99 5.79 21.01
CA TRP A 91 3.50 6.45 19.80
C TRP A 91 2.38 5.70 19.07
N SER A 92 2.01 4.50 19.54
CA SER A 92 1.00 3.63 18.89
C SER A 92 -0.42 4.23 18.83
N ASP A 93 -0.77 5.21 19.67
CA ASP A 93 -2.05 5.92 19.55
C ASP A 93 -2.14 6.78 18.28
N LEU A 94 -1.01 7.15 17.69
CA LEU A 94 -0.94 7.88 16.42
C LEU A 94 -1.15 6.97 15.21
N SER A 95 -1.00 5.65 15.38
CA SER A 95 -1.19 4.62 14.37
C SER A 95 -1.95 3.40 14.92
N ARG A 96 -3.06 3.62 15.63
CA ARG A 96 -3.83 2.50 16.23
C ARG A 96 -4.26 1.49 15.18
N ALA A 97 -4.12 0.19 15.46
CA ALA A 97 -4.73 -0.82 14.59
C ALA A 97 -6.25 -0.65 14.62
N PRO A 98 -6.92 -0.84 13.49
CA PRO A 98 -8.38 -0.92 13.48
C PRO A 98 -8.83 -2.11 14.34
N ASN A 99 -9.91 -1.92 15.11
CA ASN A 99 -10.51 -2.99 15.89
C ASN A 99 -11.84 -3.40 15.26
N GLY A 100 -11.89 -4.60 14.68
CA GLY A 100 -13.09 -5.13 14.02
C GLY A 100 -13.04 -5.03 12.50
N SER A 101 -13.96 -5.73 11.83
CA SER A 101 -13.96 -5.91 10.38
C SER A 101 -14.23 -4.61 9.61
N PHE A 102 -15.15 -3.78 10.09
CA PHE A 102 -15.51 -2.52 9.45
C PHE A 102 -14.37 -1.49 9.52
N ASP A 103 -13.80 -1.30 10.71
CA ASP A 103 -12.64 -0.44 10.89
C ASP A 103 -11.45 -0.95 10.07
N THR A 104 -11.26 -2.27 9.96
CA THR A 104 -10.21 -2.86 9.12
C THR A 104 -10.43 -2.57 7.64
N ALA A 105 -11.68 -2.61 7.16
CA ALA A 105 -12.00 -2.26 5.77
C ALA A 105 -11.77 -0.77 5.48
N ILE A 106 -12.15 0.12 6.40
CA ILE A 106 -11.86 1.57 6.29
C ILE A 106 -10.35 1.82 6.34
N ASP A 107 -9.63 1.14 7.22
CA ASP A 107 -8.18 1.29 7.36
C ASP A 107 -7.44 0.75 6.13
N LEU A 108 -7.92 -0.34 5.52
CA LEU A 108 -7.45 -0.82 4.22
C LEU A 108 -7.62 0.26 3.14
N LEU A 109 -8.79 0.89 3.06
CA LEU A 109 -9.04 1.99 2.12
C LEU A 109 -8.08 3.17 2.40
N ARG A 110 -7.91 3.56 3.68
CA ARG A 110 -6.93 4.60 4.08
C ARG A 110 -5.50 4.24 3.72
N THR A 111 -5.12 2.97 3.86
CA THR A 111 -3.78 2.48 3.51
C THR A 111 -3.57 2.55 2.00
N ILE A 112 -4.57 2.17 1.20
CA ILE A 112 -4.54 2.28 -0.27
C ILE A 112 -4.42 3.74 -0.69
N LEU A 113 -5.17 4.64 -0.06
CA LEU A 113 -5.03 6.09 -0.25
C LEU A 113 -3.59 6.52 0.12
N GLY A 114 -3.05 5.98 1.20
CA GLY A 114 -1.69 6.21 1.67
C GLY A 114 -0.58 5.78 0.70
N LEU A 115 -0.80 4.75 -0.13
CA LEU A 115 0.18 4.27 -1.12
C LEU A 115 0.55 5.35 -2.14
N GLY A 116 -0.39 6.24 -2.49
CA GLY A 116 -0.09 7.32 -3.42
C GLY A 116 0.92 8.31 -2.83
N TYR A 117 0.93 8.56 -1.51
CA TYR A 117 1.94 9.40 -0.89
C TYR A 117 3.31 8.76 -0.97
N LEU A 118 3.38 7.45 -0.75
CA LEU A 118 4.63 6.69 -0.91
C LEU A 118 5.14 6.74 -2.35
N ALA A 119 4.25 6.70 -3.35
CA ALA A 119 4.63 6.80 -4.75
C ALA A 119 5.18 8.20 -5.09
N LEU A 120 4.53 9.26 -4.59
CA LEU A 120 4.98 10.65 -4.76
C LEU A 120 6.32 10.90 -4.05
N GLU A 121 6.46 10.40 -2.82
CA GLU A 121 7.68 10.54 -2.03
C GLU A 121 8.85 9.83 -2.69
N ASN A 122 8.66 8.58 -3.10
CA ASN A 122 9.70 7.79 -3.74
C ASN A 122 10.17 8.43 -5.06
N VAL A 123 9.25 8.97 -5.88
CA VAL A 123 9.65 9.60 -7.16
C VAL A 123 10.38 10.93 -6.95
N ASP A 124 10.09 11.66 -5.88
CA ASP A 124 10.80 12.90 -5.53
C ASP A 124 12.15 12.62 -4.87
N ASP A 125 12.22 11.58 -4.04
CA ASP A 125 13.47 11.10 -3.44
C ASP A 125 14.45 10.68 -4.54
N SER A 126 13.98 9.94 -5.54
CA SER A 126 14.78 9.49 -6.69
C SER A 126 14.85 10.50 -7.85
N ALA A 127 14.62 11.79 -7.62
CA ALA A 127 14.57 12.80 -8.68
C ALA A 127 15.84 12.92 -9.54
N ALA A 128 17.00 12.47 -9.05
CA ALA A 128 18.24 12.41 -9.83
C ALA A 128 18.27 11.24 -10.83
N GLU A 129 17.56 10.16 -10.53
CA GLU A 129 17.52 8.92 -11.31
C GLU A 129 16.29 8.84 -12.23
N VAL A 130 15.24 9.61 -11.94
CA VAL A 130 13.96 9.56 -12.64
C VAL A 130 13.79 10.75 -13.57
N SER A 131 13.34 10.50 -14.80
CA SER A 131 13.07 11.57 -15.77
C SER A 131 11.98 12.54 -15.27
N PRO A 132 12.04 13.85 -15.61
CA PRO A 132 11.00 14.81 -15.24
C PRO A 132 9.60 14.43 -15.76
N TRP A 133 9.53 13.75 -16.90
CA TRP A 133 8.28 13.25 -17.49
C TRP A 133 7.69 12.11 -16.66
N SER A 134 8.49 11.12 -16.28
CA SER A 134 8.06 10.02 -15.41
C SER A 134 7.57 10.56 -14.07
N ARG A 135 8.28 11.55 -13.48
CA ARG A 135 7.82 12.22 -12.27
C ARG A 135 6.45 12.87 -12.45
N ARG A 136 6.26 13.72 -13.49
CA ARG A 136 4.95 14.33 -13.78
C ARG A 136 3.86 13.30 -14.02
N ALA A 137 4.18 12.18 -14.67
CA ALA A 137 3.24 11.11 -14.93
C ALA A 137 2.81 10.38 -13.64
N VAL A 138 3.71 10.15 -12.67
CA VAL A 138 3.34 9.63 -11.34
C VAL A 138 2.40 10.60 -10.62
N TYR A 139 2.72 11.90 -10.66
CA TYR A 139 1.85 12.94 -10.08
C TYR A 139 0.47 12.99 -10.72
N LEU A 140 0.41 12.92 -12.05
CA LEU A 140 -0.85 12.89 -12.79
C LEU A 140 -1.64 11.61 -12.50
N PHE A 141 -0.97 10.45 -12.47
CA PHE A 141 -1.57 9.17 -12.13
C PHE A 141 -2.23 9.23 -10.75
N VAL A 142 -1.46 9.62 -9.72
CA VAL A 142 -1.99 9.76 -8.36
C VAL A 142 -3.15 10.75 -8.36
N TRP A 143 -3.01 11.93 -8.99
CA TRP A 143 -4.10 12.91 -9.06
C TRP A 143 -5.37 12.35 -9.72
N ILE A 144 -5.29 11.59 -10.81
CA ILE A 144 -6.45 10.95 -11.46
C ILE A 144 -7.18 10.04 -10.48
N PHE A 145 -6.46 9.24 -9.68
CA PHE A 145 -7.09 8.37 -8.68
C PHE A 145 -7.87 9.17 -7.63
N PHE A 146 -7.24 10.20 -7.06
CA PHE A 146 -7.84 10.95 -5.97
C PHE A 146 -8.86 11.98 -6.42
N ALA A 147 -8.68 12.62 -7.57
CA ALA A 147 -9.55 13.70 -8.04
C ALA A 147 -10.63 13.24 -9.03
N LEU A 148 -10.47 12.07 -9.66
CA LEU A 148 -11.45 11.55 -10.61
C LEU A 148 -12.01 10.20 -10.18
N ILE A 149 -11.21 9.13 -10.14
CA ILE A 149 -11.71 7.76 -9.94
C ILE A 149 -12.42 7.60 -8.59
N ALA A 150 -11.76 7.96 -7.48
CA ALA A 150 -12.34 7.81 -6.15
C ALA A 150 -13.59 8.69 -5.95
N PRO A 151 -13.58 9.99 -6.31
CA PRO A 151 -14.78 10.83 -6.27
C PRO A 151 -15.92 10.33 -7.16
N PHE A 152 -15.61 9.84 -8.35
CA PHE A 152 -16.62 9.31 -9.27
C PHE A 152 -17.32 8.08 -8.67
N ASN A 153 -16.55 7.15 -8.10
CA ASN A 153 -17.11 6.01 -7.35
C ASN A 153 -17.96 6.46 -6.16
N ALA A 154 -17.54 7.50 -5.43
CA ALA A 154 -18.31 8.05 -4.33
C ALA A 154 -19.64 8.68 -4.82
N LEU A 155 -19.63 9.41 -5.94
CA LEU A 155 -20.86 9.96 -6.53
C LEU A 155 -21.80 8.87 -6.99
N LEU A 156 -21.29 7.86 -7.67
CA LEU A 156 -22.10 6.75 -8.11
C LEU A 156 -22.70 5.99 -6.93
N LEU A 157 -21.93 5.78 -5.85
CA LEU A 157 -22.43 5.23 -4.60
C LEU A 157 -23.57 6.08 -4.01
N ILE A 158 -23.40 7.40 -3.93
CA ILE A 158 -24.43 8.31 -3.43
C ILE A 158 -25.68 8.27 -4.32
N ALA A 159 -25.51 8.25 -5.64
CA ALA A 159 -26.60 8.14 -6.61
C ALA A 159 -27.37 6.83 -6.42
N SER A 160 -26.64 5.73 -6.25
CA SER A 160 -27.21 4.40 -6.04
C SER A 160 -28.03 4.32 -4.76
N ILE A 161 -27.49 4.86 -3.65
CA ILE A 161 -28.21 4.95 -2.38
C ILE A 161 -29.46 5.84 -2.53
N SER A 162 -29.35 6.95 -3.27
CA SER A 162 -30.49 7.85 -3.49
C SER A 162 -31.61 7.15 -4.26
N LEU A 163 -31.30 6.36 -5.28
CA LEU A 163 -32.27 5.55 -6.03
C LEU A 163 -32.84 4.39 -5.20
N LEU A 164 -32.11 3.84 -4.24
CA LEU A 164 -32.63 2.83 -3.31
C LEU A 164 -33.64 3.41 -2.31
N VAL A 165 -33.52 4.70 -1.99
CA VAL A 165 -34.34 5.40 -1.00
C VAL A 165 -35.56 6.09 -1.64
N ASP A 166 -35.54 6.30 -2.96
CA ASP A 166 -36.63 6.87 -3.78
C ASP A 166 -38.03 6.33 -3.42
N PRO A 167 -38.27 5.00 -3.36
CA PRO A 167 -39.59 4.45 -3.04
C PRO A 167 -40.15 4.88 -1.66
N PHE A 168 -39.28 5.36 -0.77
CA PHE A 168 -39.61 5.65 0.62
C PHE A 168 -39.63 7.15 0.97
N LEU A 169 -38.83 7.99 0.32
CA LEU A 169 -38.68 9.41 0.70
C LEU A 169 -39.08 10.42 -0.39
N VAL A 170 -38.79 10.14 -1.66
CA VAL A 170 -38.98 11.09 -2.77
C VAL A 170 -39.40 10.30 -3.98
N GLN A 171 -40.70 10.29 -4.32
CA GLN A 171 -41.19 9.54 -5.48
C GLN A 171 -40.69 10.15 -6.80
N ILE A 172 -39.88 9.41 -7.56
CA ILE A 172 -39.41 9.79 -8.90
C ILE A 172 -40.47 9.46 -9.96
N GLY A 173 -40.67 10.37 -10.91
CA GLY A 173 -41.52 10.15 -12.09
C GLY A 173 -42.24 11.40 -12.61
N ILE A 174 -43.14 11.18 -13.58
CA ILE A 174 -43.79 12.23 -14.38
C ILE A 174 -45.20 12.56 -13.84
N GLU A 175 -45.71 11.80 -12.87
CA GLU A 175 -47.05 12.08 -12.33
C GLU A 175 -47.04 13.36 -11.48
N PRO A 176 -48.17 14.09 -11.39
CA PRO A 176 -48.27 15.28 -10.56
C PRO A 176 -47.83 15.00 -9.11
N GLY A 177 -46.72 15.62 -8.68
CA GLY A 177 -46.12 15.44 -7.35
C GLY A 177 -44.85 14.58 -7.33
N GLN A 178 -44.47 13.95 -8.45
CA GLN A 178 -43.23 13.23 -8.59
C GLN A 178 -42.10 14.14 -9.13
N LEU A 179 -40.85 13.83 -8.76
CA LEU A 179 -39.68 14.59 -9.18
C LEU A 179 -39.10 13.99 -10.48
N PRO A 180 -38.90 14.77 -11.56
CA PRO A 180 -38.23 14.30 -12.76
C PRO A 180 -36.82 13.77 -12.46
N GLY A 181 -36.40 12.71 -13.15
CA GLY A 181 -35.10 12.07 -12.91
C GLY A 181 -33.92 13.02 -13.07
N THR A 182 -34.00 13.93 -14.04
CA THR A 182 -33.01 15.01 -14.25
C THR A 182 -32.94 15.99 -13.08
N MET A 183 -34.08 16.34 -12.49
CA MET A 183 -34.14 17.22 -11.32
C MET A 183 -33.58 16.55 -10.07
N LEU A 184 -33.76 15.22 -9.92
CA LEU A 184 -33.10 14.46 -8.86
C LEU A 184 -31.58 14.54 -8.98
N ILE A 185 -31.05 14.24 -10.17
CA ILE A 185 -29.61 14.27 -10.44
C ILE A 185 -29.04 15.67 -10.21
N ALA A 186 -29.75 16.71 -10.69
CA ALA A 186 -29.39 18.10 -10.48
C ALA A 186 -29.38 18.49 -8.99
N GLY A 187 -30.44 18.13 -8.26
CA GLY A 187 -30.58 18.41 -6.83
C GLY A 187 -29.49 17.73 -6.01
N MET A 188 -29.26 16.44 -6.24
CA MET A 188 -28.20 15.67 -5.57
C MET A 188 -26.81 16.21 -5.88
N GLY A 189 -26.51 16.47 -7.16
CA GLY A 189 -25.24 17.09 -7.57
C GLY A 189 -25.04 18.46 -6.91
N GLY A 190 -26.09 19.28 -6.83
CA GLY A 190 -26.10 20.56 -6.11
C GLY A 190 -25.81 20.41 -4.62
N VAL A 191 -26.48 19.49 -3.93
CA VAL A 191 -26.27 19.22 -2.49
C VAL A 191 -24.84 18.75 -2.23
N VAL A 192 -24.33 17.79 -3.00
CA VAL A 192 -22.95 17.29 -2.84
C VAL A 192 -21.94 18.42 -3.10
N ALA A 193 -22.15 19.24 -4.13
CA ALA A 193 -21.30 20.39 -4.41
C ALA A 193 -21.30 21.41 -3.26
N LEU A 194 -22.48 21.75 -2.72
CA LEU A 194 -22.62 22.64 -1.57
C LEU A 194 -21.94 22.08 -0.32
N CYS A 195 -22.09 20.79 -0.04
CA CYS A 195 -21.39 20.12 1.05
C CYS A 195 -19.87 20.18 0.87
N CYS A 196 -19.35 20.00 -0.35
CA CYS A 196 -17.92 20.13 -0.65
C CYS A 196 -17.41 21.58 -0.48
N LEU A 197 -18.21 22.57 -0.90
CA LEU A 197 -17.90 23.98 -0.70
C LEU A 197 -17.93 24.37 0.78
N PHE A 198 -18.93 23.90 1.53
CA PHE A 198 -19.05 24.09 2.97
C PHE A 198 -17.87 23.43 3.70
N TRP A 199 -17.52 22.20 3.33
CA TRP A 199 -16.33 21.52 3.84
C TRP A 199 -15.06 22.34 3.58
N ARG A 200 -14.89 22.86 2.36
CA ARG A 200 -13.75 23.71 2.01
C ARG A 200 -13.73 25.04 2.78
N ALA A 201 -14.90 25.60 3.09
CA ALA A 201 -15.03 26.83 3.86
C ALA A 201 -14.78 26.62 5.36
N MET A 202 -15.25 25.50 5.92
CA MET A 202 -15.11 25.13 7.33
C MET A 202 -13.71 24.59 7.65
N ILE A 203 -13.16 23.74 6.78
CA ILE A 203 -11.81 23.21 6.91
C ILE A 203 -10.83 24.19 6.23
N ARG A 204 -10.81 25.42 6.75
CA ARG A 204 -9.66 26.33 6.60
C ARG A 204 -8.46 25.87 7.44
N SER A 205 -8.63 24.82 8.24
CA SER A 205 -7.55 24.15 8.95
C SER A 205 -6.45 23.71 7.96
N PRO A 206 -5.19 24.13 8.16
CA PRO A 206 -4.06 23.71 7.34
C PRO A 206 -3.86 22.18 7.29
N GLN A 207 -4.49 21.42 8.18
CA GLN A 207 -4.16 20.03 8.47
C GLN A 207 -4.75 19.00 7.49
N SER A 208 -5.63 19.40 6.57
CA SER A 208 -6.13 18.46 5.56
C SER A 208 -4.96 17.98 4.67
N SER A 209 -4.95 16.70 4.30
CA SER A 209 -3.92 16.17 3.42
C SER A 209 -4.20 16.59 1.96
N TYR A 210 -3.15 16.69 1.13
CA TYR A 210 -3.28 17.04 -0.29
C TYR A 210 -4.29 16.15 -1.03
N MET A 211 -4.26 14.84 -0.79
CA MET A 211 -5.16 13.86 -1.39
C MET A 211 -6.61 14.04 -0.97
N VAL A 212 -6.88 14.38 0.30
CA VAL A 212 -8.23 14.67 0.76
C VAL A 212 -8.77 15.93 0.06
N ARG A 213 -7.93 16.96 -0.12
CA ARG A 213 -8.32 18.14 -0.90
C ARG A 213 -8.59 17.80 -2.36
N ALA A 214 -7.74 16.98 -2.99
CA ALA A 214 -7.93 16.52 -4.36
C ALA A 214 -9.25 15.73 -4.50
N PHE A 215 -9.55 14.85 -3.53
CA PHE A 215 -10.80 14.11 -3.46
C PHE A 215 -12.02 15.01 -3.32
N VAL A 216 -12.04 15.92 -2.35
CA VAL A 216 -13.19 16.83 -2.15
C VAL A 216 -13.36 17.78 -3.33
N ALA A 217 -12.27 18.28 -3.92
CA ALA A 217 -12.34 19.13 -5.10
C ALA A 217 -12.85 18.36 -6.33
N GLY A 218 -12.38 17.13 -6.52
CA GLY A 218 -12.86 16.22 -7.55
C GLY A 218 -14.35 15.90 -7.39
N LEU A 219 -14.77 15.56 -6.16
CA LEU A 219 -16.14 15.24 -5.81
C LEU A 219 -17.07 16.42 -6.08
N GLY A 220 -16.70 17.62 -5.60
CA GLY A 220 -17.47 18.84 -5.86
C GLY A 220 -17.50 19.19 -7.35
N GLY A 221 -16.38 19.10 -8.06
CA GLY A 221 -16.30 19.39 -9.49
C GLY A 221 -17.17 18.48 -10.33
N LEU A 222 -17.08 17.16 -10.11
CA LEU A 222 -17.91 16.17 -10.81
C LEU A 222 -19.39 16.31 -10.45
N ALA A 223 -19.73 16.64 -9.20
CA ALA A 223 -21.11 16.89 -8.79
C ALA A 223 -21.72 18.11 -9.49
N VAL A 224 -20.95 19.20 -9.63
CA VAL A 224 -21.36 20.38 -10.41
C VAL A 224 -21.56 20.03 -11.88
N LEU A 225 -20.62 19.28 -12.48
CA LEU A 225 -20.74 18.86 -13.87
C LEU A 225 -21.98 17.99 -14.11
N ALA A 226 -22.26 17.04 -13.22
CA ALA A 226 -23.46 16.22 -13.28
C ALA A 226 -24.73 17.06 -13.16
N ALA A 227 -24.75 18.03 -12.24
CA ALA A 227 -25.91 18.91 -12.05
C ALA A 227 -26.14 19.83 -13.27
N LEU A 228 -25.09 20.42 -13.81
CA LEU A 228 -25.19 21.26 -15.01
C LEU A 228 -25.63 20.45 -16.23
N ALA A 229 -25.11 19.23 -16.40
CA ALA A 229 -25.54 18.35 -17.47
C ALA A 229 -27.02 17.96 -17.34
N ALA A 230 -27.50 17.67 -16.12
CA ALA A 230 -28.90 17.36 -15.87
C ALA A 230 -29.84 18.54 -16.12
N LEU A 231 -29.45 19.75 -15.70
CA LEU A 231 -30.18 20.98 -16.03
C LEU A 231 -30.19 21.26 -17.53
N LEU A 232 -29.07 21.02 -18.22
CA LEU A 232 -28.99 21.17 -19.67
C LEU A 232 -29.95 20.21 -20.38
N VAL A 233 -29.92 18.91 -20.05
CA VAL A 233 -30.83 17.90 -20.61
C VAL A 233 -32.29 18.28 -20.40
N SER A 234 -32.64 18.71 -19.18
CA SER A 234 -33.99 19.18 -18.84
C SER A 234 -34.39 20.42 -19.65
N TRP A 235 -33.47 21.37 -19.87
CA TRP A 235 -33.76 22.60 -20.61
C TRP A 235 -33.84 22.39 -22.12
N THR A 236 -33.05 21.47 -22.67
CA THR A 236 -33.01 21.19 -24.12
C THR A 236 -34.24 20.47 -24.65
N GLY A 237 -35.06 19.87 -23.78
CA GLY A 237 -36.30 19.19 -24.17
C GLY A 237 -36.05 18.04 -25.17
N ASP A 238 -36.74 18.09 -26.31
CA ASP A 238 -36.79 17.01 -27.32
C ASP A 238 -35.83 17.24 -28.49
N ALA A 239 -34.63 17.76 -28.22
CA ALA A 239 -33.64 17.98 -29.27
C ALA A 239 -33.32 16.63 -29.99
N PRO A 240 -33.31 16.57 -31.34
CA PRO A 240 -33.17 15.30 -32.06
C PRO A 240 -31.90 14.49 -31.73
N TRP A 241 -30.80 15.20 -31.44
CA TRP A 241 -29.54 14.56 -31.05
C TRP A 241 -29.61 13.99 -29.63
N LEU A 242 -30.37 14.60 -28.72
CA LEU A 242 -30.56 14.13 -27.36
C LEU A 242 -31.47 12.92 -27.33
N GLU A 243 -32.52 12.93 -28.15
CA GLU A 243 -33.39 11.76 -28.35
C GLU A 243 -32.60 10.57 -28.91
N ALA A 244 -31.71 10.80 -29.88
CA ALA A 244 -30.82 9.76 -30.38
C ALA A 244 -29.91 9.18 -29.27
N LEU A 245 -29.41 10.01 -28.35
CA LEU A 245 -28.61 9.55 -27.21
C LEU A 245 -29.45 8.78 -26.18
N ARG A 246 -30.67 9.24 -25.88
CA ARG A 246 -31.63 8.52 -25.02
C ARG A 246 -31.90 7.13 -25.57
N GLN A 247 -32.23 7.03 -26.86
CA GLN A 247 -32.46 5.76 -27.55
C GLN A 247 -31.21 4.88 -27.55
N ALA A 248 -30.02 5.44 -27.79
CA ALA A 248 -28.76 4.69 -27.74
C ALA A 248 -28.45 4.14 -26.34
N SER A 249 -28.87 4.84 -25.28
CA SER A 249 -28.71 4.38 -23.91
C SER A 249 -29.64 3.20 -23.55
N CYS A 250 -30.84 3.11 -24.16
CA CYS A 250 -31.86 2.07 -23.92
C CYS A 250 -31.66 0.79 -24.76
N ARG A 251 -30.56 0.03 -24.57
CA ARG A 251 -30.17 -1.04 -25.50
C ARG A 251 -30.79 -2.44 -25.31
N SER A 252 -31.23 -2.82 -24.10
CA SER A 252 -31.66 -4.21 -23.79
C SER A 252 -33.17 -4.37 -23.50
N ILE A 253 -33.95 -3.30 -23.65
CA ILE A 253 -35.31 -3.28 -23.11
C ILE A 253 -36.26 -4.03 -24.03
N GLU A 254 -36.62 -5.24 -23.60
CA GLU A 254 -37.88 -5.87 -23.98
C GLU A 254 -39.04 -4.95 -23.54
N MET A 255 -39.42 -4.06 -24.45
CA MET A 255 -40.74 -3.51 -24.71
C MET A 255 -41.52 -2.70 -23.65
N THR A 256 -41.13 -2.50 -22.38
CA THR A 256 -42.02 -1.76 -21.44
C THR A 256 -41.42 -0.63 -20.59
N THR A 257 -40.10 -0.56 -20.34
CA THR A 257 -39.53 0.42 -19.37
C THR A 257 -38.86 1.66 -19.96
N CYS A 258 -38.51 1.72 -21.26
CA CYS A 258 -38.07 2.98 -21.89
C CYS A 258 -39.23 3.85 -22.42
N TRP A 259 -40.41 3.73 -21.83
CA TRP A 259 -41.60 4.48 -22.25
C TRP A 259 -41.70 5.87 -21.60
N SER A 260 -40.95 6.10 -20.51
CA SER A 260 -40.94 7.36 -19.78
C SER A 260 -39.65 8.13 -20.07
N LEU A 261 -39.77 9.43 -20.39
CA LEU A 261 -38.64 10.33 -20.61
C LEU A 261 -37.68 10.36 -19.39
N ASP A 262 -38.21 10.26 -18.17
CA ASP A 262 -37.38 10.22 -16.95
C ASP A 262 -36.47 8.97 -16.89
N HIS A 263 -36.99 7.82 -17.32
CA HIS A 263 -36.22 6.58 -17.34
C HIS A 263 -35.09 6.68 -18.37
N GLN A 264 -35.40 7.23 -19.55
CA GLN A 264 -34.43 7.47 -20.60
C GLN A 264 -33.34 8.46 -20.17
N ASP A 265 -33.70 9.50 -19.41
CA ASP A 265 -32.73 10.46 -18.88
C ASP A 265 -31.82 9.80 -17.84
N ILE A 266 -32.36 9.04 -16.88
CA ILE A 266 -31.54 8.31 -15.88
C ILE A 266 -30.60 7.31 -16.57
N ALA A 267 -31.12 6.56 -17.56
CA ALA A 267 -30.34 5.65 -18.38
C ALA A 267 -29.21 6.37 -19.12
N LEU A 268 -29.49 7.52 -19.73
CA LEU A 268 -28.50 8.36 -20.39
C LEU A 268 -27.38 8.80 -19.43
N PHE A 269 -27.72 9.24 -18.21
CA PHE A 269 -26.73 9.62 -17.20
C PHE A 269 -25.90 8.44 -16.70
N ALA A 270 -26.53 7.30 -16.42
CA ALA A 270 -25.84 6.09 -15.99
C ALA A 270 -24.88 5.58 -17.06
N TRP A 271 -25.33 5.56 -18.32
CA TRP A 271 -24.54 5.21 -19.48
C TRP A 271 -23.35 6.16 -19.68
N GLY A 272 -23.61 7.47 -19.73
CA GLY A 272 -22.58 8.49 -19.91
C GLY A 272 -21.55 8.47 -18.77
N ALA A 273 -22.00 8.24 -17.54
CA ALA A 273 -21.12 8.10 -16.40
C ALA A 273 -20.23 6.86 -16.50
N THR A 274 -20.80 5.72 -16.91
CA THR A 274 -20.06 4.47 -17.12
C THR A 274 -19.00 4.61 -18.21
N LEU A 275 -19.34 5.26 -19.32
CA LEU A 275 -18.40 5.54 -20.41
C LEU A 275 -17.26 6.45 -19.94
N LEU A 276 -17.59 7.55 -19.25
CA LEU A 276 -16.59 8.49 -18.72
C LEU A 276 -15.64 7.78 -17.73
N MET A 277 -16.18 6.95 -16.83
CA MET A 277 -15.38 6.15 -15.91
C MET A 277 -14.45 5.20 -16.67
N GLY A 278 -14.95 4.50 -17.69
CA GLY A 278 -14.14 3.65 -18.56
C GLY A 278 -12.97 4.40 -19.22
N ILE A 279 -13.23 5.60 -19.74
CA ILE A 279 -12.20 6.46 -20.35
C ILE A 279 -11.15 6.88 -19.30
N ILE A 280 -11.58 7.29 -18.11
CA ILE A 280 -10.66 7.69 -17.02
C ILE A 280 -9.76 6.52 -16.62
N TRP A 281 -10.31 5.31 -16.50
CA TRP A 281 -9.53 4.10 -16.22
C TRP A 281 -8.53 3.78 -17.33
N LEU A 282 -8.96 3.84 -18.59
CA LEU A 282 -8.06 3.64 -19.74
C LEU A 282 -6.93 4.66 -19.75
N GLY A 283 -7.21 5.92 -19.41
CA GLY A 283 -6.21 6.96 -19.24
C GLY A 283 -5.20 6.62 -18.13
N ALA A 284 -5.68 6.19 -16.96
CA ALA A 284 -4.83 5.78 -15.84
C ALA A 284 -3.92 4.58 -16.21
N VAL A 285 -4.49 3.57 -16.88
CA VAL A 285 -3.76 2.40 -17.40
C VAL A 285 -2.72 2.83 -18.44
N ALA A 286 -3.08 3.69 -19.39
CA ALA A 286 -2.16 4.17 -20.42
C ALA A 286 -0.99 4.94 -19.82
N ILE A 287 -1.23 5.80 -18.82
CA ILE A 287 -0.17 6.51 -18.08
C ILE A 287 0.75 5.51 -17.37
N LEU A 288 0.20 4.49 -16.74
CA LEU A 288 0.98 3.47 -16.04
C LEU A 288 1.82 2.62 -16.99
N LEU A 289 1.27 2.24 -18.14
CA LEU A 289 2.00 1.55 -19.21
C LEU A 289 3.12 2.44 -19.75
N ALA A 290 2.86 3.73 -19.97
CA ALA A 290 3.88 4.68 -20.39
C ALA A 290 4.98 4.84 -19.33
N LEU A 291 4.64 4.92 -18.04
CA LEU A 291 5.59 4.94 -16.93
C LEU A 291 6.47 3.69 -16.93
N PHE A 292 5.85 2.52 -17.08
CA PHE A 292 6.56 1.24 -17.07
C PHE A 292 7.47 1.11 -18.29
N VAL A 293 6.98 1.40 -19.50
CA VAL A 293 7.77 1.38 -20.75
C VAL A 293 8.92 2.38 -20.70
N THR A 294 8.68 3.61 -20.24
CA THR A 294 9.76 4.62 -20.14
C THR A 294 10.81 4.18 -19.11
N SER A 295 10.39 3.72 -17.93
CA SER A 295 11.28 3.26 -16.86
C SER A 295 12.07 1.99 -17.19
N THR A 296 11.60 1.14 -18.11
CA THR A 296 12.36 -0.03 -18.57
C THR A 296 13.24 0.31 -19.76
N LEU A 297 12.78 1.17 -20.68
CA LEU A 297 13.57 1.63 -21.81
C LEU A 297 14.82 2.37 -21.35
N THR A 298 14.71 3.22 -20.33
CA THR A 298 15.84 3.99 -19.78
C THR A 298 16.95 3.09 -19.24
N ASP A 299 16.62 1.93 -18.67
CA ASP A 299 17.57 1.15 -17.88
C ASP A 299 17.98 -0.18 -18.52
N LEU A 300 17.02 -0.88 -19.13
CA LEU A 300 17.28 -2.15 -19.79
C LEU A 300 17.65 -1.94 -21.27
N GLY A 301 17.33 -0.78 -21.83
CA GLY A 301 17.44 -0.47 -23.25
C GLY A 301 16.37 -1.17 -24.10
N LEU A 302 16.25 -0.77 -25.37
CA LEU A 302 15.19 -1.21 -26.27
C LEU A 302 15.11 -2.73 -26.44
N LYS A 303 16.24 -3.41 -26.69
CA LYS A 303 16.24 -4.87 -26.96
C LYS A 303 15.70 -5.68 -25.79
N ARG A 304 16.10 -5.35 -24.55
CA ARG A 304 15.66 -6.07 -23.36
C ARG A 304 14.25 -5.69 -22.96
N THR A 305 13.86 -4.44 -23.17
CA THR A 305 12.47 -4.01 -23.07
C THR A 305 11.60 -4.81 -24.04
N LEU A 306 11.95 -4.91 -25.33
CA LEU A 306 11.19 -5.74 -26.27
C LEU A 306 11.13 -7.22 -25.84
N LEU A 307 12.17 -7.75 -25.19
CA LEU A 307 12.14 -9.12 -24.67
C LEU A 307 11.23 -9.26 -23.44
N VAL A 308 11.28 -8.31 -22.50
CA VAL A 308 10.46 -8.31 -21.28
C VAL A 308 8.99 -8.04 -21.59
N PHE A 309 8.69 -7.28 -22.66
CA PHE A 309 7.35 -6.80 -22.98
C PHE A 309 6.75 -7.44 -24.21
N GLY A 310 7.51 -7.44 -25.30
CA GLY A 310 7.08 -7.96 -26.59
C GLY A 310 6.78 -9.44 -26.50
N LEU A 311 7.58 -10.22 -25.75
CA LEU A 311 7.32 -11.64 -25.61
C LEU A 311 6.00 -11.94 -24.84
N PRO A 312 5.73 -11.39 -23.64
CA PRO A 312 4.42 -11.58 -23.00
C PRO A 312 3.25 -11.08 -23.83
N VAL A 313 3.35 -9.91 -24.48
CA VAL A 313 2.27 -9.40 -25.34
C VAL A 313 2.03 -10.32 -26.53
N LEU A 314 3.09 -10.77 -27.21
CA LEU A 314 2.98 -11.74 -28.31
C LEU A 314 2.38 -13.06 -27.84
N LEU A 315 2.77 -13.54 -26.65
CA LEU A 315 2.19 -14.76 -26.07
C LEU A 315 0.72 -14.59 -25.72
N ILE A 316 0.32 -13.43 -25.16
CA ILE A 316 -1.07 -13.10 -24.86
C ILE A 316 -1.88 -13.06 -26.15
N VAL A 317 -1.43 -12.29 -27.16
CA VAL A 317 -2.10 -12.18 -28.45
C VAL A 317 -2.18 -13.53 -29.16
N ALA A 318 -1.10 -14.31 -29.15
CA ALA A 318 -1.08 -15.64 -29.75
C ALA A 318 -2.02 -16.61 -29.02
N ALA A 319 -2.02 -16.62 -27.68
CA ALA A 319 -2.92 -17.44 -26.88
C ALA A 319 -4.40 -17.06 -27.09
N GLN A 320 -4.68 -15.78 -27.27
CA GLN A 320 -6.03 -15.27 -27.50
C GLN A 320 -6.51 -15.47 -28.94
N GLY A 321 -5.61 -15.40 -29.92
CA GLY A 321 -5.90 -15.60 -31.35
C GLY A 321 -5.88 -17.07 -31.80
N ALA A 322 -5.52 -18.00 -30.92
CA ALA A 322 -5.46 -19.43 -31.22
C ALA A 322 -6.88 -20.03 -31.40
N PRO A 323 -7.10 -20.95 -32.36
CA PRO A 323 -8.39 -21.61 -32.55
C PRO A 323 -8.89 -22.29 -31.28
N ALA A 324 -10.20 -22.25 -31.04
CA ALA A 324 -10.84 -22.97 -29.94
C ALA A 324 -10.62 -24.49 -30.10
N GLY A 325 -9.64 -25.03 -29.39
CA GLY A 325 -9.23 -26.44 -29.49
C GLY A 325 -7.71 -26.64 -29.51
N SER A 326 -6.92 -25.63 -29.89
CA SER A 326 -5.46 -25.77 -29.98
C SER A 326 -4.74 -25.54 -28.64
N ARG A 327 -5.16 -26.25 -27.58
CA ARG A 327 -4.40 -26.30 -26.30
C ARG A 327 -2.94 -26.72 -26.54
N ASP A 328 -2.70 -27.44 -27.62
CA ASP A 328 -1.39 -27.88 -28.09
C ASP A 328 -0.42 -26.72 -28.29
N TRP A 329 -0.84 -25.53 -28.72
CA TRP A 329 0.09 -24.40 -28.93
C TRP A 329 0.65 -23.85 -27.62
N LEU A 330 -0.17 -23.78 -26.57
CA LEU A 330 0.27 -23.36 -25.24
C LEU A 330 1.22 -24.41 -24.65
N LEU A 331 0.92 -25.69 -24.85
CA LEU A 331 1.79 -26.81 -24.46
C LEU A 331 3.09 -26.85 -25.28
N ILE A 332 3.07 -26.50 -26.57
CA ILE A 332 4.25 -26.42 -27.44
C ILE A 332 5.10 -25.21 -27.05
N ALA A 333 4.49 -24.04 -26.79
CA ALA A 333 5.22 -22.86 -26.31
C ALA A 333 5.87 -23.13 -24.96
N LEU A 334 5.12 -23.70 -24.01
CA LEU A 334 5.63 -24.10 -22.70
C LEU A 334 6.71 -25.18 -22.85
N GLY A 335 6.48 -26.18 -23.68
CA GLY A 335 7.42 -27.26 -24.01
C GLY A 335 8.69 -26.73 -24.66
N THR A 336 8.61 -25.71 -25.51
CA THR A 336 9.75 -25.04 -26.14
C THR A 336 10.55 -24.24 -25.13
N VAL A 337 9.88 -23.51 -24.22
CA VAL A 337 10.55 -22.81 -23.12
C VAL A 337 11.25 -23.80 -22.19
N VAL A 338 10.61 -24.91 -21.86
CA VAL A 338 11.20 -26.00 -21.06
C VAL A 338 12.38 -26.63 -21.79
N ALA A 339 12.25 -26.96 -23.08
CA ALA A 339 13.33 -27.52 -23.89
C ALA A 339 14.53 -26.56 -23.99
N LEU A 340 14.28 -25.27 -24.20
CA LEU A 340 15.32 -24.24 -24.18
C LEU A 340 15.97 -24.10 -22.79
N ALA A 341 15.20 -24.24 -21.71
CA ALA A 341 15.72 -24.23 -20.35
C ALA A 341 16.57 -25.47 -20.01
N LEU A 342 16.40 -26.59 -20.73
CA LEU A 342 17.20 -27.80 -20.59
C LEU A 342 18.54 -27.73 -21.33
N ILE A 343 18.65 -26.94 -22.42
CA ILE A 343 19.92 -26.75 -23.14
C ILE A 343 20.90 -25.92 -22.29
N PRO A 344 22.08 -26.44 -21.88
CA PRO A 344 22.95 -25.78 -20.90
C PRO A 344 23.38 -24.35 -21.27
N ALA A 345 23.69 -24.11 -22.55
CA ALA A 345 24.09 -22.80 -23.05
C ALA A 345 22.92 -21.79 -23.01
N ALA A 346 21.73 -22.21 -23.41
CA ALA A 346 20.51 -21.40 -23.35
C ALA A 346 20.10 -21.16 -21.90
N ARG A 347 20.14 -22.18 -21.04
CA ARG A 347 19.94 -22.08 -19.59
C ARG A 347 20.87 -21.05 -18.95
N LYS A 348 22.17 -21.06 -19.25
CA LYS A 348 23.14 -20.09 -18.70
C LYS A 348 22.89 -18.67 -19.20
N ARG A 349 22.35 -18.49 -20.41
CA ARG A 349 21.90 -17.18 -20.91
C ARG A 349 20.61 -16.75 -20.23
N LEU A 350 19.62 -17.64 -20.11
CA LEU A 350 18.34 -17.40 -19.47
C LEU A 350 18.53 -17.00 -18.01
N ILE A 351 19.34 -17.73 -17.24
CA ILE A 351 19.65 -17.41 -15.85
C ILE A 351 20.35 -16.06 -15.74
N ARG A 352 21.30 -15.73 -16.62
CA ARG A 352 21.96 -14.40 -16.61
C ARG A 352 20.98 -13.28 -16.93
N THR A 353 20.09 -13.48 -17.90
CA THR A 353 19.06 -12.50 -18.24
C THR A 353 18.04 -12.36 -17.10
N ALA A 354 17.59 -13.48 -16.52
CA ALA A 354 16.69 -13.51 -15.38
C ALA A 354 17.33 -12.81 -14.18
N ASN A 355 18.58 -13.11 -13.83
CA ASN A 355 19.28 -12.44 -12.73
C ASN A 355 19.38 -10.93 -12.95
N ARG A 356 19.71 -10.46 -14.17
CA ARG A 356 19.72 -9.01 -14.47
C ARG A 356 18.34 -8.36 -14.38
N ILE A 357 17.31 -9.06 -14.83
CA ILE A 357 15.92 -8.60 -14.68
C ILE A 357 15.57 -8.54 -13.19
N THR A 358 15.89 -9.59 -12.44
CA THR A 358 15.67 -9.70 -11.00
C THR A 358 16.43 -8.60 -10.23
N GLU A 359 17.67 -8.33 -10.57
CA GLU A 359 18.46 -7.19 -10.04
C GLU A 359 17.78 -5.86 -10.38
N PHE A 360 17.36 -5.67 -11.63
CA PHE A 360 16.65 -4.47 -12.06
C PHE A 360 15.36 -4.21 -11.26
N PHE A 361 14.54 -5.23 -11.02
CA PHE A 361 13.29 -5.09 -10.25
C PHE A 361 13.49 -5.14 -8.73
N GLY A 362 14.59 -5.70 -8.22
CA GLY A 362 14.81 -5.94 -6.79
C GLY A 362 15.77 -4.96 -6.10
N GLN A 363 16.70 -4.35 -6.84
CA GLN A 363 17.75 -3.48 -6.29
C GLN A 363 17.54 -1.99 -6.53
N ARG A 364 16.56 -1.60 -7.33
CA ARG A 364 16.25 -0.18 -7.54
C ARG A 364 15.79 0.47 -6.24
N GLY A 365 16.17 1.72 -6.05
CA GLY A 365 15.52 2.63 -5.09
C GLY A 365 14.15 3.10 -5.56
N LEU A 366 13.57 2.49 -6.60
CA LEU A 366 12.30 2.87 -7.20
C LEU A 366 11.21 1.85 -6.87
N ILE A 367 10.21 2.24 -6.08
CA ILE A 367 9.01 1.47 -5.78
C ILE A 367 7.72 2.13 -6.26
N TYR A 368 7.77 3.39 -6.71
CA TYR A 368 6.58 4.12 -7.16
C TYR A 368 5.78 3.34 -8.22
N LEU A 369 6.45 2.56 -9.07
CA LEU A 369 5.80 1.77 -10.11
C LEU A 369 4.98 0.61 -9.54
N SER A 370 5.57 -0.15 -8.60
CA SER A 370 4.85 -1.21 -7.87
C SER A 370 3.73 -0.64 -7.02
N LEU A 371 3.92 0.54 -6.42
CA LEU A 371 2.89 1.24 -5.65
C LEU A 371 1.72 1.68 -6.55
N CYS A 372 2.00 2.32 -7.69
CA CYS A 372 0.96 2.69 -8.66
C CYS A 372 0.21 1.48 -9.21
N ASN A 373 0.93 0.39 -9.50
CA ASN A 373 0.34 -0.89 -9.93
C ASN A 373 -0.59 -1.48 -8.87
N ALA A 374 -0.13 -1.51 -7.61
CA ALA A 374 -0.94 -1.99 -6.50
C ALA A 374 -2.18 -1.11 -6.28
N MET A 375 -2.03 0.21 -6.36
CA MET A 375 -3.16 1.14 -6.29
C MET A 375 -4.19 0.87 -7.39
N LEU A 376 -3.77 0.71 -8.65
CA LEU A 376 -4.65 0.40 -9.78
C LEU A 376 -5.47 -0.87 -9.49
N ILE A 377 -4.79 -1.97 -9.17
CA ILE A 377 -5.46 -3.26 -8.94
C ILE A 377 -6.38 -3.22 -7.73
N LEU A 378 -5.94 -2.63 -6.61
CA LEU A 378 -6.74 -2.55 -5.39
C LEU A 378 -7.97 -1.67 -5.60
N TRP A 379 -7.85 -0.53 -6.28
CA TRP A 379 -8.99 0.33 -6.58
C TRP A 379 -9.95 -0.30 -7.58
N MET A 380 -9.45 -0.99 -8.61
CA MET A 380 -10.32 -1.72 -9.53
C MET A 380 -11.07 -2.83 -8.80
N LEU A 381 -10.37 -3.60 -7.95
CA LEU A 381 -10.99 -4.64 -7.12
C LEU A 381 -12.07 -4.08 -6.19
N ILE A 382 -11.77 -2.99 -5.46
CA ILE A 382 -12.72 -2.33 -4.56
C ILE A 382 -13.93 -1.82 -5.35
N THR A 383 -13.68 -1.15 -6.48
CA THR A 383 -14.74 -0.63 -7.35
C THR A 383 -15.63 -1.77 -7.83
N SER A 384 -15.07 -2.79 -8.49
CA SER A 384 -15.82 -3.93 -9.00
C SER A 384 -16.57 -4.69 -7.90
N ALA A 385 -15.95 -4.88 -6.72
CA ALA A 385 -16.61 -5.54 -5.59
C ALA A 385 -17.78 -4.72 -5.04
N LEU A 386 -17.62 -3.39 -4.94
CA LEU A 386 -18.67 -2.47 -4.55
C LEU A 386 -19.85 -2.55 -5.53
N TRP A 387 -19.56 -2.50 -6.83
CA TRP A 387 -20.58 -2.60 -7.89
C TRP A 387 -21.30 -3.96 -7.91
N ALA A 388 -20.56 -5.06 -7.75
CA ALA A 388 -21.14 -6.39 -7.66
C ALA A 388 -22.05 -6.52 -6.42
N LEU A 389 -21.62 -5.97 -5.28
CA LEU A 389 -22.43 -5.93 -4.06
C LEU A 389 -23.72 -5.14 -4.29
N PHE A 390 -23.65 -3.95 -4.88
CA PHE A 390 -24.83 -3.15 -5.17
C PHE A 390 -25.77 -3.83 -6.14
N SER A 391 -25.25 -4.37 -7.25
CA SER A 391 -26.07 -5.14 -8.20
C SER A 391 -26.80 -6.29 -7.51
N GLY A 392 -26.14 -6.99 -6.58
CA GLY A 392 -26.76 -8.09 -5.82
C GLY A 392 -27.80 -7.62 -4.79
N VAL A 393 -27.60 -6.46 -4.16
CA VAL A 393 -28.59 -5.85 -3.24
C VAL A 393 -29.83 -5.40 -4.02
N VAL A 394 -29.62 -4.69 -5.13
CA VAL A 394 -30.70 -4.21 -6.01
C VAL A 394 -31.54 -5.37 -6.53
N GLN A 395 -30.91 -6.44 -7.05
CA GLN A 395 -31.62 -7.63 -7.52
C GLN A 395 -32.45 -8.31 -6.43
N LYS A 396 -32.00 -8.30 -5.17
CA LYS A 396 -32.76 -8.89 -4.05
C LYS A 396 -33.94 -8.05 -3.59
N LEU A 397 -33.84 -6.73 -3.72
CA LEU A 397 -34.92 -5.81 -3.34
C LEU A 397 -36.07 -5.83 -4.35
N ASP A 398 -35.81 -6.27 -5.57
CA ASP A 398 -36.78 -6.33 -6.66
C ASP A 398 -37.88 -7.38 -6.46
N GLY A 399 -37.64 -8.39 -5.62
CA GLY A 399 -38.55 -9.53 -5.43
C GLY A 399 -38.66 -10.44 -6.67
N ASP A 400 -39.32 -11.58 -6.51
CA ASP A 400 -39.48 -12.58 -7.60
C ASP A 400 -40.76 -12.38 -8.44
N GLU A 401 -41.71 -11.52 -8.02
CA GLU A 401 -43.10 -11.56 -8.51
C GLU A 401 -43.62 -10.30 -9.26
N GLY A 402 -42.81 -9.27 -9.52
CA GLY A 402 -43.23 -8.08 -10.26
C GLY A 402 -42.09 -7.51 -11.09
N GLY A 403 -42.38 -6.97 -12.27
CA GLY A 403 -41.38 -6.59 -13.28
C GLY A 403 -40.16 -5.85 -12.73
N LYS A 404 -38.98 -6.16 -13.29
CA LYS A 404 -37.69 -5.62 -12.83
C LYS A 404 -37.77 -4.09 -12.64
N THR A 405 -37.48 -3.58 -11.45
CA THR A 405 -37.40 -2.14 -11.20
C THR A 405 -36.39 -1.47 -12.13
N LEU A 406 -36.59 -0.18 -12.42
CA LEU A 406 -35.66 0.64 -13.20
C LEU A 406 -34.22 0.46 -12.70
N LEU A 407 -34.02 0.44 -11.38
CA LEU A 407 -32.70 0.29 -10.78
C LEU A 407 -32.04 -1.05 -11.14
N THR A 408 -32.76 -2.17 -11.04
CA THR A 408 -32.25 -3.49 -11.44
C THR A 408 -31.85 -3.52 -12.91
N GLN A 409 -32.64 -2.87 -13.77
CA GLN A 409 -32.36 -2.82 -15.21
C GLN A 409 -31.14 -1.96 -15.53
N VAL A 410 -31.07 -0.74 -14.98
CA VAL A 410 -29.90 0.16 -15.12
C VAL A 410 -28.63 -0.54 -14.65
N TYR A 411 -28.68 -1.27 -13.53
CA TYR A 411 -27.55 -2.06 -13.07
C TYR A 411 -27.23 -3.22 -14.02
N ALA A 412 -28.22 -3.98 -14.49
CA ALA A 412 -27.99 -5.08 -15.42
C ALA A 412 -27.30 -4.59 -16.72
N ASP A 413 -27.71 -3.43 -17.23
CA ASP A 413 -27.23 -2.90 -18.50
C ASP A 413 -25.84 -2.25 -18.40
N TYR A 414 -25.59 -1.49 -17.33
CA TYR A 414 -24.36 -0.68 -17.24
C TYR A 414 -23.30 -1.26 -16.32
N SER A 415 -23.64 -2.20 -15.42
CA SER A 415 -22.62 -2.90 -14.64
C SER A 415 -21.78 -3.87 -15.47
N GLY A 416 -22.22 -4.24 -16.68
CA GLY A 416 -21.50 -5.18 -17.55
C GLY A 416 -20.04 -4.80 -17.84
N LEU A 417 -19.73 -3.51 -18.02
CA LEU A 417 -18.35 -3.03 -18.17
C LEU A 417 -17.52 -3.26 -16.89
N LEU A 418 -18.11 -3.00 -15.72
CA LEU A 418 -17.44 -3.09 -14.43
C LEU A 418 -17.34 -4.54 -13.95
N LEU A 419 -18.33 -5.37 -14.25
CA LEU A 419 -18.36 -6.80 -13.96
C LEU A 419 -17.43 -7.56 -14.91
N SER A 420 -17.38 -7.23 -16.20
CA SER A 420 -16.46 -7.91 -17.14
C SER A 420 -15.01 -7.72 -16.73
N THR A 421 -14.62 -6.51 -16.30
CA THR A 421 -13.27 -6.26 -15.76
C THR A 421 -12.99 -7.01 -14.46
N MET A 422 -14.02 -7.36 -13.68
CA MET A 422 -13.88 -8.13 -12.44
C MET A 422 -13.28 -9.52 -12.68
N ALA A 423 -13.72 -10.27 -13.70
CA ALA A 423 -13.09 -11.55 -14.02
C ALA A 423 -11.59 -11.40 -14.31
N TYR A 424 -11.20 -10.38 -15.08
CA TYR A 424 -9.80 -10.10 -15.39
C TYR A 424 -9.00 -9.80 -14.11
N ILE A 425 -9.54 -8.95 -13.23
CA ILE A 425 -8.92 -8.60 -11.95
C ILE A 425 -8.82 -9.83 -11.04
N MET A 426 -9.85 -10.66 -10.97
CA MET A 426 -9.87 -11.82 -10.09
C MET A 426 -8.91 -12.91 -10.54
N ILE A 427 -8.80 -13.15 -11.85
CA ILE A 427 -7.75 -14.00 -12.42
C ILE A 427 -6.36 -13.44 -12.09
N ALA A 428 -6.19 -12.12 -12.20
CA ALA A 428 -4.94 -11.46 -11.84
C ALA A 428 -4.60 -11.61 -10.35
N VAL A 429 -5.53 -11.34 -9.44
CA VAL A 429 -5.34 -11.50 -8.00
C VAL A 429 -5.07 -12.96 -7.64
N ALA A 430 -5.81 -13.91 -8.22
CA ALA A 430 -5.58 -15.33 -8.02
C ALA A 430 -4.18 -15.75 -8.49
N ALA A 431 -3.72 -15.26 -9.64
CA ALA A 431 -2.37 -15.50 -10.14
C ALA A 431 -1.31 -14.90 -9.21
N LEU A 432 -1.51 -13.68 -8.69
CA LEU A 432 -0.61 -13.06 -7.70
C LEU A 432 -0.51 -13.89 -6.42
N VAL A 433 -1.65 -14.36 -5.90
CA VAL A 433 -1.69 -15.20 -4.69
C VAL A 433 -0.99 -16.52 -4.95
N LEU A 434 -1.31 -17.21 -6.05
CA LEU A 434 -0.71 -18.51 -6.39
C LEU A 434 0.81 -18.39 -6.51
N VAL A 435 1.30 -17.40 -7.27
CA VAL A 435 2.74 -17.19 -7.47
C VAL A 435 3.39 -16.66 -6.19
N GLY A 436 2.70 -15.85 -5.39
CA GLY A 436 3.20 -15.33 -4.11
C GLY A 436 3.30 -16.39 -3.01
N VAL A 437 2.47 -17.43 -3.05
CA VAL A 437 2.56 -18.59 -2.15
C VAL A 437 3.84 -19.40 -2.39
N VAL A 438 4.36 -19.43 -3.62
CA VAL A 438 5.59 -20.18 -3.96
C VAL A 438 6.81 -19.70 -3.14
N PRO A 439 7.23 -18.42 -3.15
CA PRO A 439 8.37 -17.96 -2.35
C PRO A 439 8.08 -18.10 -0.84
N LEU A 440 6.83 -17.95 -0.39
CA LEU A 440 6.45 -18.22 1.01
C LEU A 440 6.69 -19.69 1.40
N MET A 441 6.26 -20.63 0.56
CA MET A 441 6.45 -22.06 0.77
C MET A 441 7.92 -22.46 0.70
N ILE A 442 8.66 -21.95 -0.29
CA ILE A 442 10.11 -22.18 -0.40
C ILE A 442 10.81 -21.67 0.85
N ARG A 443 10.46 -20.47 1.35
CA ARG A 443 11.02 -19.89 2.57
C ARG A 443 10.69 -20.74 3.80
N ARG A 444 9.46 -21.23 3.92
CA ARG A 444 9.06 -22.11 5.02
C ARG A 444 9.86 -23.42 5.01
N ILE A 445 10.04 -24.03 3.85
CA ILE A 445 10.78 -25.30 3.68
C ILE A 445 12.28 -25.10 3.91
N ARG A 446 12.85 -24.01 3.39
CA ARG A 446 14.30 -23.72 3.41
C ARG A 446 14.71 -22.72 4.48
N ARG A 447 13.91 -22.54 5.54
CA ARG A 447 14.14 -21.56 6.62
C ARG A 447 15.53 -21.70 7.24
N GLY A 448 16.01 -22.93 7.43
CA GLY A 448 17.36 -23.21 7.96
C GLY A 448 18.49 -22.86 6.99
N GLN A 449 18.33 -23.09 5.69
CA GLN A 449 19.33 -22.71 4.68
C GLN A 449 19.39 -21.19 4.50
N LEU A 450 18.22 -20.55 4.46
CA LEU A 450 18.11 -19.10 4.46
C LEU A 450 18.75 -18.50 5.70
N ALA A 451 18.83 -19.22 6.82
CA ALA A 451 19.50 -18.78 8.05
C ALA A 451 21.03 -18.80 8.01
N GLN A 452 21.64 -19.49 7.05
CA GLN A 452 23.08 -19.73 7.04
C GLN A 452 23.82 -18.83 6.05
N ASP A 453 23.28 -18.62 4.84
CA ASP A 453 23.95 -17.81 3.81
C ASP A 453 23.35 -16.41 3.72
N GLU A 454 24.19 -15.38 3.75
CA GLU A 454 23.75 -13.97 3.73
C GLU A 454 23.43 -13.43 2.34
N GLN A 455 23.78 -14.12 1.25
CA GLN A 455 23.61 -13.61 -0.12
C GLN A 455 23.41 -14.73 -1.17
N THR A 456 22.63 -15.76 -0.84
CA THR A 456 22.27 -16.74 -1.86
C THR A 456 21.29 -16.15 -2.86
N VAL A 457 21.28 -16.70 -4.08
CA VAL A 457 20.20 -16.47 -5.06
C VAL A 457 18.83 -16.71 -4.42
N LEU A 458 18.73 -17.66 -3.49
CA LEU A 458 17.50 -17.93 -2.74
C LEU A 458 17.01 -16.73 -1.93
N ASP A 459 17.91 -15.95 -1.32
CA ASP A 459 17.56 -14.74 -0.58
C ASP A 459 17.04 -13.64 -1.50
N ILE A 460 17.63 -13.47 -2.68
CA ILE A 460 17.11 -12.51 -3.68
C ILE A 460 15.68 -12.89 -4.11
N TRP A 461 15.40 -14.18 -4.26
CA TRP A 461 14.10 -14.68 -4.73
C TRP A 461 13.06 -14.89 -3.63
N CYS A 462 13.45 -15.04 -2.37
CA CYS A 462 12.52 -15.39 -1.27
C CYS A 462 12.65 -14.47 -0.04
N GLY A 463 13.75 -13.73 0.07
CA GLY A 463 14.04 -12.82 1.18
C GLY A 463 13.11 -11.61 1.20
N ARG A 464 12.77 -11.08 0.01
CA ARG A 464 11.88 -9.92 -0.14
C ARG A 464 10.55 -10.34 -0.78
N LEU A 465 9.51 -10.57 0.02
CA LEU A 465 8.20 -10.98 -0.52
C LEU A 465 7.48 -9.82 -1.21
N ILE A 466 7.35 -8.67 -0.56
CA ILE A 466 6.63 -7.50 -1.10
C ILE A 466 7.35 -6.92 -2.32
N LEU A 467 8.69 -7.01 -2.33
CA LEU A 467 9.56 -6.45 -3.36
C LEU A 467 10.12 -7.55 -4.26
N ASN A 468 9.39 -8.67 -4.34
CA ASN A 468 9.84 -9.79 -5.12
C ASN A 468 9.83 -9.40 -6.60
N PRO A 469 10.96 -9.51 -7.31
CA PRO A 469 11.04 -9.09 -8.70
C PRO A 469 10.12 -9.90 -9.62
N VAL A 470 9.84 -11.16 -9.29
CA VAL A 470 8.87 -11.99 -10.03
C VAL A 470 7.46 -11.49 -9.80
N LEU A 471 7.10 -11.17 -8.56
CA LEU A 471 5.77 -10.64 -8.26
C LEU A 471 5.57 -9.27 -8.90
N ASN A 472 6.60 -8.40 -8.91
CA ASN A 472 6.56 -7.13 -9.63
C ASN A 472 6.35 -7.31 -11.14
N GLN A 473 7.05 -8.27 -11.74
CA GLN A 473 6.89 -8.60 -13.16
C GLN A 473 5.53 -9.20 -13.47
N LEU A 474 5.07 -10.11 -12.62
CA LEU A 474 3.74 -10.69 -12.72
C LEU A 474 2.68 -9.59 -12.61
N LEU A 475 2.79 -8.70 -11.62
CA LEU A 475 1.89 -7.57 -11.42
C LEU A 475 1.76 -6.72 -12.70
N PHE A 476 2.87 -6.48 -13.39
CA PHE A 476 2.87 -5.79 -14.67
C PHE A 476 2.15 -6.58 -15.80
N VAL A 477 2.49 -7.86 -15.98
CA VAL A 477 1.82 -8.72 -16.96
C VAL A 477 0.31 -8.76 -16.72
N LEU A 478 -0.10 -8.77 -15.45
CA LEU A 478 -1.49 -8.75 -15.05
C LEU A 478 -2.17 -7.41 -15.30
N ILE A 479 -1.44 -6.30 -15.27
CA ILE A 479 -1.98 -5.00 -15.69
C ILE A 479 -2.21 -4.98 -17.20
N LEU A 480 -1.29 -5.52 -18.01
CA LEU A 480 -1.53 -5.68 -19.45
C LEU A 480 -2.76 -6.55 -19.73
N TRP A 481 -2.93 -7.62 -18.95
CA TRP A 481 -4.10 -8.48 -19.01
C TRP A 481 -5.41 -7.73 -18.69
N ILE A 482 -5.43 -6.95 -17.61
CA ILE A 482 -6.59 -6.13 -17.23
C ILE A 482 -6.84 -5.02 -18.25
N ALA A 483 -5.79 -4.36 -18.73
CA ALA A 483 -5.84 -3.33 -19.76
C ALA A 483 -6.47 -3.85 -21.05
N PHE A 484 -6.10 -5.06 -21.47
CA PHE A 484 -6.70 -5.73 -22.61
C PHE A 484 -8.21 -5.91 -22.39
N GLY A 485 -8.62 -6.49 -21.26
CA GLY A 485 -10.05 -6.70 -20.95
C GLY A 485 -10.85 -5.39 -20.96
N GLY A 486 -10.31 -4.35 -20.33
CA GLY A 486 -10.93 -3.02 -20.29
C GLY A 486 -10.99 -2.34 -21.66
N LEU A 487 -9.89 -2.36 -22.44
CA LEU A 487 -9.86 -1.76 -23.78
C LEU A 487 -10.78 -2.49 -24.75
N PHE A 488 -10.81 -3.82 -24.69
CA PHE A 488 -11.68 -4.64 -25.52
C PHE A 488 -13.15 -4.34 -25.24
N GLN A 489 -13.54 -4.32 -23.97
CA GLN A 489 -14.91 -4.01 -23.59
C GLN A 489 -15.27 -2.56 -23.93
N ALA A 490 -14.38 -1.59 -23.70
CA ALA A 490 -14.60 -0.21 -24.10
C ALA A 490 -14.73 -0.05 -25.61
N SER A 491 -13.97 -0.82 -26.39
CA SER A 491 -14.06 -0.83 -27.86
C SER A 491 -15.40 -1.42 -28.32
N LYS A 492 -15.84 -2.52 -27.70
CA LYS A 492 -17.17 -3.12 -27.93
C LYS A 492 -18.26 -2.10 -27.63
N THR A 493 -18.25 -1.50 -26.44
CA THR A 493 -19.18 -0.44 -26.04
C THR A 493 -19.13 0.76 -26.99
N GLY A 494 -17.95 1.19 -27.44
CA GLY A 494 -17.76 2.30 -28.37
C GLY A 494 -18.36 2.05 -29.76
N LEU A 495 -18.10 0.87 -30.33
CA LEU A 495 -18.70 0.43 -31.61
C LEU A 495 -20.22 0.33 -31.49
N ASP A 496 -20.66 -0.14 -30.34
CA ASP A 496 -22.05 -0.19 -29.99
C ASP A 496 -22.71 1.21 -29.98
N VAL A 497 -22.05 2.23 -29.44
CA VAL A 497 -22.55 3.62 -29.46
C VAL A 497 -22.81 4.13 -30.88
N VAL A 498 -21.91 3.80 -31.81
CA VAL A 498 -22.01 4.29 -33.20
C VAL A 498 -22.95 3.45 -34.06
N GLY A 499 -23.75 2.57 -33.45
CA GLY A 499 -24.74 1.76 -34.15
C GLY A 499 -24.12 0.71 -35.07
N ILE A 500 -22.86 0.34 -34.84
CA ILE A 500 -22.19 -0.74 -35.55
C ILE A 500 -22.44 -2.01 -34.73
N PRO A 501 -23.42 -2.86 -35.10
CA PRO A 501 -23.70 -4.08 -34.36
C PRO A 501 -22.46 -4.97 -34.38
N TYR A 502 -22.00 -5.32 -33.19
CA TYR A 502 -20.81 -6.16 -32.99
C TYR A 502 -20.92 -7.57 -33.61
N TYR A 503 -22.14 -7.98 -34.02
CA TYR A 503 -22.52 -9.34 -34.39
C TYR A 503 -22.03 -9.87 -35.75
N GLU A 504 -21.29 -9.09 -36.54
CA GLU A 504 -20.86 -9.54 -37.88
C GLU A 504 -19.37 -9.90 -37.99
N TRP A 505 -18.61 -9.89 -36.88
CA TRP A 505 -17.22 -10.31 -36.94
C TRP A 505 -17.16 -11.84 -37.01
N ASN A 506 -16.94 -12.35 -38.23
CA ASN A 506 -16.69 -13.76 -38.50
C ASN A 506 -15.72 -14.32 -37.43
N THR A 507 -16.13 -15.39 -36.75
CA THR A 507 -15.37 -16.10 -35.71
C THR A 507 -13.97 -16.53 -36.18
N ASP A 508 -13.76 -16.60 -37.49
CA ASP A 508 -12.47 -16.91 -38.08
C ASP A 508 -11.48 -15.72 -38.11
N THR A 509 -11.97 -14.49 -37.97
CA THR A 509 -11.12 -13.29 -37.89
C THR A 509 -10.43 -13.20 -36.53
N LEU A 510 -9.26 -12.55 -36.48
CA LEU A 510 -8.56 -12.30 -35.20
C LEU A 510 -9.49 -11.62 -34.19
N ILE A 511 -10.29 -10.66 -34.63
CA ILE A 511 -11.16 -9.90 -33.71
C ILE A 511 -12.33 -10.73 -33.20
N GLY A 512 -12.93 -11.58 -34.06
CA GLY A 512 -13.92 -12.57 -33.63
C GLY A 512 -13.37 -13.53 -32.58
N ARG A 513 -12.12 -14.00 -32.75
CA ARG A 513 -11.45 -14.86 -31.76
C ARG A 513 -11.17 -14.14 -30.44
N LEU A 514 -10.72 -12.88 -30.49
CA LEU A 514 -10.55 -12.05 -29.31
C LEU A 514 -11.88 -11.83 -28.58
N SER A 515 -13.00 -11.72 -29.30
CA SER A 515 -14.34 -11.65 -28.70
C SER A 515 -14.71 -12.91 -27.96
N SER A 516 -14.64 -14.07 -28.64
CA SER A 516 -14.98 -15.34 -28.01
C SER A 516 -14.06 -15.65 -26.83
N PHE A 517 -12.83 -15.15 -26.84
CA PHE A 517 -11.96 -15.19 -25.68
C PHE A 517 -12.47 -14.30 -24.54
N HIS A 518 -12.79 -13.04 -24.83
CA HIS A 518 -13.33 -12.11 -23.84
C HIS A 518 -14.62 -12.65 -23.21
N GLU A 519 -15.56 -13.14 -24.01
CA GLU A 519 -16.82 -13.74 -23.56
C GLU A 519 -16.56 -14.91 -22.59
N ARG A 520 -15.66 -15.85 -22.96
CA ARG A 520 -15.25 -16.95 -22.07
C ARG A 520 -14.64 -16.48 -20.75
N VAL A 521 -13.84 -15.41 -20.76
CA VAL A 521 -13.30 -14.83 -19.52
C VAL A 521 -14.43 -14.22 -18.69
N THR A 522 -15.39 -13.53 -19.31
CA THR A 522 -16.53 -12.94 -18.61
C THR A 522 -17.53 -13.96 -18.10
N GLU A 523 -17.66 -15.14 -18.70
CA GLU A 523 -18.45 -16.25 -18.15
C GLU A 523 -17.91 -16.70 -16.79
N LEU A 524 -16.62 -16.50 -16.52
CA LEU A 524 -16.01 -16.74 -15.21
C LEU A 524 -16.38 -15.67 -14.17
N ASN A 525 -17.19 -14.66 -14.51
CA ASN A 525 -17.64 -13.64 -13.54
C ASN A 525 -18.36 -14.25 -12.34
N VAL A 526 -19.15 -15.31 -12.53
CA VAL A 526 -19.82 -16.00 -11.41
C VAL A 526 -18.79 -16.58 -10.44
N LEU A 527 -17.74 -17.20 -10.98
CA LEU A 527 -16.61 -17.68 -10.19
C LEU A 527 -15.85 -16.51 -9.54
N ALA A 528 -15.67 -15.40 -10.26
CA ALA A 528 -15.02 -14.20 -9.77
C ALA A 528 -15.75 -13.65 -8.53
N VAL A 529 -17.09 -13.51 -8.58
CA VAL A 529 -17.91 -13.12 -7.42
C VAL A 529 -17.72 -14.08 -6.25
N ALA A 530 -17.74 -15.40 -6.51
CA ALA A 530 -17.56 -16.41 -5.47
C ALA A 530 -16.17 -16.31 -4.81
N VAL A 531 -15.11 -16.11 -5.61
CA VAL A 531 -13.75 -15.93 -5.10
C VAL A 531 -13.62 -14.60 -4.35
N THR A 532 -14.24 -13.50 -4.81
CA THR A 532 -14.28 -12.23 -4.08
C THR A 532 -14.98 -12.39 -2.75
N ALA A 533 -16.11 -13.09 -2.69
CA ALA A 533 -16.81 -13.41 -1.45
C ALA A 533 -15.95 -14.28 -0.53
N PHE A 534 -15.25 -15.28 -1.06
CA PHE A 534 -14.32 -16.11 -0.29
C PHE A 534 -13.15 -15.29 0.25
N LEU A 535 -12.54 -14.42 -0.56
CA LEU A 535 -11.49 -13.50 -0.12
C LEU A 535 -12.01 -12.54 0.95
N GLY A 536 -13.22 -12.00 0.78
CA GLY A 536 -13.89 -11.18 1.79
C GLY A 536 -14.09 -11.94 3.10
N LEU A 537 -14.50 -13.21 3.04
CA LEU A 537 -14.65 -14.07 4.22
C LEU A 537 -13.29 -14.44 4.84
N ALA A 538 -12.26 -14.68 4.03
CA ALA A 538 -10.91 -14.93 4.47
C ALA A 538 -10.32 -13.68 5.14
N ILE A 539 -10.61 -12.49 4.62
CA ILE A 539 -10.27 -11.21 5.24
C ILE A 539 -11.01 -11.04 6.56
N TYR A 540 -12.30 -11.37 6.59
CA TYR A 540 -13.11 -11.31 7.80
C TYR A 540 -12.60 -12.26 8.90
N ARG A 541 -12.27 -13.51 8.57
CA ARG A 541 -11.75 -14.51 9.52
C ARG A 541 -10.28 -14.31 9.87
N GLY A 542 -9.49 -13.79 8.94
CA GLY A 542 -8.06 -13.52 9.07
C GLY A 542 -7.74 -12.05 9.36
N ALA A 543 -8.72 -11.28 9.87
CA ALA A 543 -8.61 -9.84 10.03
C ALA A 543 -7.40 -9.43 10.87
N SER A 544 -7.03 -10.20 11.89
CA SER A 544 -5.84 -9.94 12.72
C SER A 544 -4.53 -10.07 11.94
N PHE A 545 -4.39 -11.10 11.10
CA PHE A 545 -3.20 -11.29 10.26
C PHE A 545 -3.10 -10.19 9.19
N ILE A 546 -4.22 -9.86 8.55
CA ILE A 546 -4.28 -8.80 7.54
C ILE A 546 -4.05 -7.43 8.17
N ALA A 547 -4.63 -7.15 9.33
CA ALA A 547 -4.39 -5.92 10.08
C ALA A 547 -2.91 -5.79 10.48
N ALA A 548 -2.24 -6.88 10.86
CA ALA A 548 -0.80 -6.86 11.12
C ALA A 548 0.02 -6.56 9.86
N ALA A 549 -0.28 -7.20 8.72
CA ALA A 549 0.40 -6.94 7.46
C ALA A 549 0.14 -5.51 6.92
N LEU A 550 -1.11 -5.05 7.01
CA LEU A 550 -1.52 -3.69 6.64
C LEU A 550 -0.94 -2.66 7.59
N GLY A 551 -0.77 -2.98 8.87
CA GLY A 551 -0.15 -2.10 9.86
C GLY A 551 1.23 -1.63 9.43
N VAL A 552 2.03 -2.51 8.82
CA VAL A 552 3.35 -2.13 8.27
C VAL A 552 3.21 -1.10 7.13
N ALA A 553 2.39 -1.39 6.12
CA ALA A 553 2.19 -0.48 4.99
C ALA A 553 1.57 0.85 5.42
N ARG A 554 0.62 0.80 6.34
CA ARG A 554 -0.07 1.94 6.91
C ARG A 554 0.88 2.81 7.71
N ASP A 555 1.69 2.26 8.60
CA ASP A 555 2.52 3.09 9.46
C ASP A 555 3.69 3.70 8.67
N ILE A 556 4.24 2.97 7.68
CA ILE A 556 5.15 3.57 6.67
C ILE A 556 4.45 4.72 5.95
N SER A 557 3.19 4.52 5.54
CA SER A 557 2.40 5.56 4.89
C SER A 557 2.12 6.74 5.80
N ILE A 558 1.69 6.55 7.05
CA ILE A 558 1.45 7.61 8.04
C ILE A 558 2.73 8.40 8.27
N TYR A 559 3.85 7.71 8.41
CA TYR A 559 5.17 8.31 8.62
C TYR A 559 5.65 9.12 7.41
N SER A 560 5.26 8.71 6.22
CA SER A 560 5.60 9.37 4.94
C SER A 560 4.51 10.33 4.45
N THR A 561 3.38 10.41 5.14
CA THR A 561 2.27 11.26 4.74
C THR A 561 2.63 12.70 5.02
N ARG A 562 2.76 13.46 3.94
CA ARG A 562 2.91 14.90 4.01
C ARG A 562 1.58 15.55 4.38
N THR A 563 1.58 16.35 5.44
CA THR A 563 0.45 17.19 5.85
C THR A 563 0.77 18.65 5.53
N LEU A 564 -0.27 19.46 5.34
CA LEU A 564 -0.29 20.88 4.93
C LEU A 564 -0.61 21.16 3.44
N ALA A 565 -1.05 22.41 3.20
CA ALA A 565 -1.67 22.94 1.98
C ALA A 565 -0.82 22.80 0.71
N GLY A 566 0.51 22.69 0.87
CA GLY A 566 1.47 22.61 -0.22
C GLY A 566 1.19 21.43 -1.15
N LYS A 567 1.17 21.70 -2.46
CA LYS A 567 1.29 20.63 -3.45
C LYS A 567 2.62 19.92 -3.19
N PRO A 568 2.66 18.57 -3.11
CA PRO A 568 3.94 17.88 -3.04
C PRO A 568 4.82 18.30 -4.22
N GLY A 569 6.11 18.48 -3.99
CA GLY A 569 7.07 18.89 -5.00
C GLY A 569 8.25 19.70 -4.45
N PRO A 570 9.27 19.96 -5.27
CA PRO A 570 10.46 20.72 -4.87
C PRO A 570 10.10 22.14 -4.43
N GLY A 571 10.55 22.56 -3.23
CA GLY A 571 10.32 23.91 -2.70
C GLY A 571 8.95 24.16 -2.06
N SER A 572 8.21 23.09 -1.76
CA SER A 572 6.91 23.14 -1.07
C SER A 572 7.06 23.23 0.46
N ASP A 573 6.27 24.06 1.13
CA ASP A 573 6.13 24.13 2.62
C ASP A 573 5.43 22.88 3.21
N SER A 574 5.55 21.75 2.54
CA SER A 574 4.90 20.50 2.90
C SER A 574 5.78 19.73 3.88
N HIS A 575 5.26 19.51 5.09
CA HIS A 575 5.98 18.87 6.20
C HIS A 575 5.33 17.54 6.60
N TYR A 576 6.01 16.72 7.41
CA TYR A 576 5.49 15.41 7.83
C TYR A 576 4.96 15.50 9.27
N ALA A 577 3.81 16.14 9.49
CA ALA A 577 3.38 16.49 10.86
C ALA A 577 3.23 15.27 11.78
N GLN A 578 2.82 14.11 11.25
CA GLN A 578 2.75 12.88 12.07
C GLN A 578 4.15 12.38 12.46
N ARG A 579 5.10 12.34 11.51
CA ARG A 579 6.50 12.01 11.80
C ARG A 579 7.09 13.01 12.79
N GLU A 580 6.90 14.31 12.59
CA GLU A 580 7.40 15.35 13.49
C GLU A 580 6.82 15.22 14.90
N ARG A 581 5.53 14.91 15.02
CA ARG A 581 4.88 14.65 16.31
C ARG A 581 5.45 13.40 16.99
N ILE A 582 5.67 12.31 16.24
CA ILE A 582 6.32 11.09 16.76
C ILE A 582 7.74 11.39 17.26
N LEU A 583 8.54 12.11 16.48
CA LEU A 583 9.90 12.53 16.86
C LEU A 583 9.89 13.48 18.06
N ALA A 584 8.90 14.37 18.16
CA ALA A 584 8.71 15.25 19.30
C ALA A 584 8.41 14.47 20.59
N ARG A 585 7.60 13.41 20.52
CA ARG A 585 7.34 12.55 21.68
C ARG A 585 8.59 11.83 22.19
N PHE A 586 9.46 11.38 21.29
CA PHE A 586 10.76 10.83 21.68
C PHE A 586 11.55 11.84 22.54
N ARG A 587 11.63 13.10 22.08
CA ARG A 587 12.32 14.19 22.80
C ARG A 587 11.64 14.51 24.14
N LEU A 588 10.32 14.62 24.16
CA LEU A 588 9.55 14.88 25.38
C LEU A 588 9.78 13.80 26.44
N VAL A 589 9.80 12.53 26.06
CA VAL A 589 10.09 11.42 26.98
C VAL A 589 11.53 11.50 27.49
N HIS A 590 12.50 11.72 26.60
CA HIS A 590 13.89 11.94 26.99
C HIS A 590 14.03 13.07 28.03
N ASP A 591 13.53 14.26 27.71
CA ASP A 591 13.66 15.46 28.55
C ASP A 591 12.90 15.31 29.87
N HIS A 592 11.80 14.56 29.86
CA HIS A 592 11.05 14.23 31.05
C HIS A 592 11.84 13.34 32.01
N LEU A 593 12.52 12.31 31.50
CA LEU A 593 13.33 11.41 32.32
C LEU A 593 14.67 12.04 32.73
N ALA A 594 15.29 12.83 31.86
CA ALA A 594 16.54 13.55 32.15
C ALA A 594 16.38 14.56 33.30
N ARG A 595 15.17 15.12 33.49
CA ARG A 595 14.83 15.95 34.65
C ARG A 595 14.72 15.15 35.96
N GLN A 596 14.48 13.85 35.88
CA GLN A 596 14.33 12.98 37.05
C GLN A 596 15.66 12.34 37.46
N MET A 597 16.57 12.12 36.50
CA MET A 597 17.88 11.52 36.75
C MET A 597 18.94 12.14 35.84
N ASP A 598 19.95 12.75 36.46
CA ASP A 598 21.17 13.14 35.75
C ASP A 598 22.01 11.90 35.42
N TYR A 599 21.99 11.48 34.15
CA TYR A 599 22.52 10.19 33.70
C TYR A 599 23.92 10.28 33.08
N ASP A 600 24.76 9.26 33.22
CA ASP A 600 26.11 9.25 32.61
C ASP A 600 26.10 8.84 31.13
N ARG A 601 25.11 8.03 30.74
CA ARG A 601 24.95 7.53 29.37
C ARG A 601 23.49 7.32 28.97
N LEU A 602 23.23 7.42 27.67
CA LEU A 602 21.92 7.15 27.06
C LEU A 602 21.99 5.85 26.26
N ILE A 603 21.07 4.93 26.54
CA ILE A 603 20.85 3.73 25.74
C ILE A 603 19.46 3.83 25.12
N VAL A 604 19.37 3.63 23.81
CA VAL A 604 18.09 3.54 23.10
C VAL A 604 17.92 2.13 22.59
N VAL A 605 16.82 1.47 22.97
CA VAL A 605 16.45 0.14 22.50
C VAL A 605 15.20 0.26 21.67
N SER A 606 15.22 -0.26 20.46
CA SER A 606 14.11 -0.08 19.52
C SER A 606 13.86 -1.29 18.65
N HIS A 607 12.60 -1.50 18.28
CA HIS A 607 12.18 -2.57 17.37
C HIS A 607 11.44 -2.03 16.15
N SER A 608 11.60 -2.66 14.99
CA SER A 608 10.85 -2.34 13.77
C SER A 608 10.90 -0.84 13.43
N GLN A 609 9.76 -0.18 13.20
CA GLN A 609 9.66 1.26 12.96
C GLN A 609 10.18 2.13 14.13
N GLY A 610 10.18 1.62 15.37
CA GLY A 610 10.84 2.27 16.49
C GLY A 610 12.32 2.54 16.22
N THR A 611 12.98 1.71 15.41
CA THR A 611 14.37 1.93 14.97
C THR A 611 14.51 3.19 14.14
N VAL A 612 13.55 3.44 13.26
CA VAL A 612 13.54 4.61 12.38
C VAL A 612 13.36 5.88 13.21
N ILE A 613 12.41 5.85 14.15
CA ILE A 613 12.14 6.93 15.09
C ILE A 613 13.39 7.23 15.94
N ALA A 614 14.01 6.19 16.51
CA ALA A 614 15.21 6.32 17.33
C ALA A 614 16.39 6.90 16.53
N ALA A 615 16.67 6.33 15.35
CA ALA A 615 17.76 6.77 14.49
C ALA A 615 17.61 8.24 14.08
N GLN A 616 16.43 8.65 13.63
CA GLN A 616 16.18 10.05 13.26
C GLN A 616 16.20 10.98 14.45
N SER A 617 15.63 10.56 15.58
CA SER A 617 15.66 11.38 16.80
C SER A 617 17.09 11.63 17.26
N LEU A 618 17.97 10.62 17.22
CA LEU A 618 19.39 10.74 17.57
C LEU A 618 20.21 11.55 16.55
N ALA A 619 19.83 11.47 15.26
CA ALA A 619 20.45 12.22 14.17
C ALA A 619 20.09 13.72 14.19
N GLU A 620 18.84 14.06 14.51
CA GLU A 620 18.33 15.42 14.46
C GLU A 620 18.34 16.11 15.84
N GLY A 621 18.24 15.34 16.91
CA GLY A 621 18.08 15.85 18.27
C GLY A 621 19.37 16.42 18.86
N VAL A 622 19.18 17.39 19.76
CA VAL A 622 20.23 17.93 20.62
C VAL A 622 20.14 17.17 21.95
N PHE A 623 21.13 16.32 22.19
CA PHE A 623 21.28 15.60 23.45
C PHE A 623 22.53 16.12 24.17
N PRO A 624 22.59 16.02 25.51
CA PRO A 624 23.83 16.23 26.24
C PRO A 624 24.98 15.43 25.63
N ASP A 625 26.19 16.00 25.64
CA ASP A 625 27.40 15.34 25.12
C ASP A 625 27.82 14.18 26.04
N ARG A 626 27.14 13.05 25.86
CA ARG A 626 27.27 11.83 26.66
C ARG A 626 27.34 10.63 25.73
N PRO A 627 27.97 9.52 26.15
CA PRO A 627 27.98 8.28 25.38
C PRO A 627 26.55 7.82 25.06
N ARG A 628 26.29 7.57 23.77
CA ARG A 628 25.01 7.14 23.23
C ARG A 628 25.13 5.75 22.62
N PHE A 629 24.26 4.85 23.04
CA PHE A 629 24.20 3.47 22.54
C PHE A 629 22.86 3.26 21.85
N LEU A 630 22.88 2.58 20.70
CA LEU A 630 21.67 2.22 19.97
C LEU A 630 21.60 0.71 19.78
N LEU A 631 20.56 0.09 20.32
CA LEU A 631 20.23 -1.32 20.12
C LEU A 631 18.96 -1.41 19.27
N THR A 632 19.07 -1.98 18.08
CA THR A 632 17.95 -2.11 17.15
C THR A 632 17.61 -3.58 16.95
N MET A 633 16.31 -3.87 16.79
CA MET A 633 15.79 -5.21 16.58
C MET A 633 14.86 -5.22 15.37
N GLY A 634 15.09 -6.11 14.41
CA GLY A 634 14.27 -6.20 13.21
C GLY A 634 14.15 -4.84 12.49
N SER A 635 15.26 -4.17 12.24
CA SER A 635 15.27 -2.80 11.70
C SER A 635 14.94 -2.73 10.20
N PRO A 636 13.89 -2.00 9.77
CA PRO A 636 13.61 -1.73 8.36
C PRO A 636 14.44 -0.57 7.78
N LEU A 637 15.33 0.00 8.59
CA LEU A 637 15.92 1.31 8.35
C LEU A 637 16.69 1.41 7.04
N THR A 638 17.47 0.39 6.66
CA THR A 638 18.26 0.46 5.42
C THR A 638 17.59 -0.21 4.24
N HIS A 639 16.87 -1.31 4.48
CA HIS A 639 16.29 -2.13 3.42
C HIS A 639 14.99 -1.56 2.86
N ILE A 640 14.20 -0.88 3.70
CA ILE A 640 12.96 -0.22 3.27
C ILE A 640 13.20 1.28 3.19
N TYR A 641 13.50 1.92 4.33
CA TYR A 641 13.55 3.38 4.39
C TYR A 641 14.75 3.96 3.63
N GLY A 642 15.96 3.49 3.92
CA GLY A 642 17.19 3.95 3.27
C GLY A 642 17.26 3.57 1.79
N GLN A 643 16.62 2.48 1.37
CA GLN A 643 16.60 2.07 -0.03
C GLN A 643 15.63 2.89 -0.88
N TYR A 644 14.42 3.17 -0.37
CA TYR A 644 13.35 3.79 -1.16
C TYR A 644 13.13 5.27 -0.86
N PHE A 645 13.71 5.79 0.22
CA PHE A 645 13.52 7.15 0.71
C PHE A 645 14.86 7.71 1.23
N ALA A 646 15.94 7.50 0.49
CA ALA A 646 17.31 7.76 0.91
C ALA A 646 17.55 9.20 1.41
N LYS A 647 16.96 10.24 0.79
CA LYS A 647 17.16 11.63 1.23
C LYS A 647 16.53 11.89 2.60
N GLY A 648 15.40 11.28 2.89
CA GLY A 648 14.68 11.45 4.16
C GLY A 648 15.24 10.63 5.32
N PHE A 649 16.02 9.60 5.03
CA PHE A 649 16.45 8.56 5.97
C PHE A 649 17.96 8.26 5.91
N GLY A 650 18.76 9.21 5.43
CA GLY A 650 20.22 9.10 5.42
C GLY A 650 20.79 8.86 6.82
N LEU A 651 21.78 7.97 6.93
CA LEU A 651 22.36 7.53 8.20
C LEU A 651 23.69 8.22 8.54
N ASP A 652 24.25 8.98 7.60
CA ASP A 652 25.51 9.70 7.78
C ASP A 652 25.53 10.60 9.03
N PRO A 653 24.43 11.29 9.41
CA PRO A 653 24.43 12.12 10.63
C PRO A 653 24.63 11.36 11.94
N LEU A 654 24.45 10.03 11.96
CA LEU A 654 24.68 9.20 13.14
C LEU A 654 26.17 8.85 13.32
N ALA A 655 26.97 8.93 12.26
CA ALA A 655 28.41 8.71 12.35
C ALA A 655 29.04 9.72 13.32
N GLY A 656 29.83 9.22 14.28
CA GLY A 656 30.44 10.04 15.33
C GLY A 656 29.50 10.49 16.46
N ARG A 657 28.19 10.22 16.37
CA ARG A 657 27.25 10.50 17.47
C ARG A 657 27.04 9.33 18.41
N LEU A 658 27.16 8.11 17.89
CA LEU A 658 26.95 6.89 18.66
C LEU A 658 28.30 6.33 19.12
N ALA A 659 28.36 5.95 20.39
CA ALA A 659 29.48 5.20 20.95
C ALA A 659 29.47 3.75 20.44
N ARG A 660 28.28 3.16 20.26
CA ARG A 660 28.10 1.81 19.70
C ARG A 660 26.69 1.63 19.17
N TRP A 661 26.57 0.89 18.07
CA TRP A 661 25.28 0.46 17.52
C TRP A 661 25.28 -1.06 17.31
N ILE A 662 24.36 -1.77 17.98
CA ILE A 662 24.10 -3.18 17.77
C ILE A 662 22.75 -3.35 17.06
N ASN A 663 22.72 -4.08 15.95
CA ASN A 663 21.48 -4.43 15.24
C ASN A 663 21.27 -5.94 15.29
N ILE A 664 20.19 -6.39 15.94
CA ILE A 664 19.80 -7.80 15.99
C ILE A 664 18.71 -8.04 14.94
N TYR A 665 18.90 -9.03 14.07
CA TYR A 665 17.93 -9.39 13.05
C TYR A 665 17.81 -10.90 12.88
N ARG A 666 16.62 -11.35 12.48
CA ARG A 666 16.36 -12.75 12.16
C ARG A 666 16.49 -12.98 10.68
N CYS A 667 16.92 -14.17 10.30
CA CYS A 667 17.03 -14.53 8.88
C CYS A 667 15.69 -14.64 8.15
N ASP A 668 14.60 -14.88 8.88
CA ASP A 668 13.26 -15.04 8.31
C ASP A 668 12.37 -13.81 8.55
N ASP A 669 12.94 -12.72 9.06
CA ASP A 669 12.29 -11.41 9.10
C ASP A 669 12.29 -10.79 7.69
N PHE A 670 11.12 -10.36 7.22
CA PHE A 670 10.93 -9.77 5.88
C PHE A 670 10.81 -8.24 5.92
N VAL A 671 10.76 -7.67 7.12
CA VAL A 671 10.69 -6.22 7.35
C VAL A 671 12.06 -5.73 7.83
N GLY A 672 12.60 -6.42 8.83
CA GLY A 672 13.79 -6.06 9.55
C GLY A 672 15.02 -6.87 9.18
N THR A 673 16.01 -6.25 8.53
CA THR A 673 17.22 -6.95 8.08
C THR A 673 18.49 -6.33 8.69
N GLN A 674 19.65 -6.62 8.09
CA GLN A 674 20.89 -5.92 8.38
C GLN A 674 20.73 -4.40 8.22
N VAL A 675 21.43 -3.65 9.06
CA VAL A 675 21.58 -2.20 8.94
C VAL A 675 22.97 -1.92 8.37
N ARG A 676 23.01 -1.26 7.22
CA ARG A 676 24.23 -0.85 6.51
C ARG A 676 24.48 0.65 6.69
N VAL A 677 25.57 0.98 7.38
CA VAL A 677 26.06 2.35 7.54
C VAL A 677 27.49 2.42 7.03
N GLN A 678 27.87 3.53 6.42
CA GLN A 678 29.26 3.75 6.02
C GLN A 678 30.17 3.74 7.27
N GLY A 679 31.37 3.18 7.13
CA GLY A 679 32.36 3.14 8.21
C GLY A 679 32.16 2.05 9.27
N GLY A 680 31.25 1.09 9.08
CA GLY A 680 31.17 -0.10 9.93
C GLY A 680 30.71 0.14 11.37
N LEU A 681 30.05 1.27 11.65
CA LEU A 681 29.57 1.65 12.98
C LEU A 681 28.62 0.62 13.63
N VAL A 682 28.00 -0.26 12.83
CA VAL A 682 26.92 -1.15 13.26
C VAL A 682 27.38 -2.60 13.33
N GLU A 683 27.32 -3.17 14.53
CA GLU A 683 27.48 -4.60 14.76
C GLU A 683 26.15 -5.32 14.44
N ASN A 684 26.11 -6.03 13.32
CA ASN A 684 24.94 -6.79 12.89
C ASN A 684 24.97 -8.21 13.46
N LEU A 685 24.04 -8.53 14.36
CA LEU A 685 23.90 -9.82 15.02
C LEU A 685 22.72 -10.60 14.43
N ARG A 686 23.05 -11.62 13.65
CA ARG A 686 22.05 -12.53 13.11
C ARG A 686 21.63 -13.55 14.16
N VAL A 687 20.32 -13.78 14.31
CA VAL A 687 19.78 -14.83 15.18
C VAL A 687 18.89 -15.82 14.42
N GLY A 688 18.58 -16.94 15.08
CA GLY A 688 17.71 -17.99 14.56
C GLY A 688 16.32 -17.48 14.18
N PRO A 689 15.59 -18.22 13.34
CA PRO A 689 14.38 -17.70 12.73
C PRO A 689 13.20 -17.69 13.70
N ASN A 690 12.44 -16.59 13.72
CA ASN A 690 11.20 -16.45 14.50
C ASN A 690 10.26 -15.34 13.97
N GLY A 691 10.40 -14.97 12.69
CA GLY A 691 9.59 -13.93 12.05
C GLY A 691 9.91 -12.51 12.55
N HIS A 692 9.06 -11.53 12.26
CA HIS A 692 9.31 -10.12 12.60
C HIS A 692 8.88 -9.72 14.03
N THR A 693 7.95 -10.45 14.65
CA THR A 693 7.36 -10.09 15.95
C THR A 693 8.01 -10.85 17.11
N GLY A 694 7.87 -10.34 18.34
CA GLY A 694 8.34 -11.05 19.54
C GLY A 694 9.86 -11.06 19.69
N TYR A 695 10.56 -9.99 19.29
CA TYR A 695 11.99 -9.83 19.56
C TYR A 695 12.29 -9.66 21.06
N TRP A 696 11.42 -8.95 21.77
CA TRP A 696 11.60 -8.60 23.20
C TRP A 696 11.70 -9.79 24.15
N THR A 697 11.09 -10.93 23.80
CA THR A 697 11.01 -12.12 24.65
C THR A 697 11.78 -13.32 24.09
N ASP A 698 12.46 -13.16 22.95
CA ASP A 698 13.17 -14.26 22.29
C ASP A 698 14.52 -14.53 22.94
N ARG A 699 14.69 -15.73 23.48
CA ARG A 699 15.94 -16.17 24.12
C ARG A 699 17.15 -16.09 23.21
N ASN A 700 16.98 -16.29 21.90
CA ASN A 700 18.10 -16.19 20.95
C ASN A 700 18.56 -14.74 20.80
N VAL A 701 17.63 -13.78 20.82
CA VAL A 701 17.93 -12.34 20.81
C VAL A 701 18.70 -11.97 22.07
N TRP A 702 18.21 -12.39 23.24
CA TRP A 702 18.89 -12.14 24.53
C TRP A 702 20.26 -12.81 24.63
N SER A 703 20.40 -14.04 24.13
CA SER A 703 21.68 -14.75 24.09
C SER A 703 22.70 -14.02 23.21
N ALA A 704 22.29 -13.58 22.02
CA ALA A 704 23.14 -12.80 21.11
C ALA A 704 23.54 -11.46 21.73
N LEU A 705 22.57 -10.76 22.36
CA LEU A 705 22.83 -9.51 23.06
C LEU A 705 23.83 -9.70 24.19
N ARG A 706 23.66 -10.73 25.03
CA ARG A 706 24.59 -11.07 26.12
C ARG A 706 26.00 -11.30 25.57
N GLY A 707 26.13 -12.09 24.50
CA GLY A 707 27.39 -12.34 23.82
C GLY A 707 28.08 -11.04 23.39
N ALA A 708 27.35 -10.16 22.71
CA ALA A 708 27.88 -8.88 22.23
C ALA A 708 28.27 -7.93 23.37
N LEU A 709 27.48 -7.89 24.46
CA LEU A 709 27.81 -7.08 25.64
C LEU A 709 29.04 -7.60 26.39
N THR A 710 29.29 -8.91 26.37
CA THR A 710 30.46 -9.52 27.05
C THR A 710 31.76 -9.47 26.25
N ARG A 711 31.71 -9.17 24.95
CA ARG A 711 32.92 -8.85 24.17
C ARG A 711 33.45 -7.51 24.65
N THR A 712 34.31 -7.54 25.65
CA THR A 712 35.19 -6.41 25.98
C THR A 712 36.12 -6.21 24.81
N ASP A 713 36.10 -5.03 24.20
CA ASP A 713 37.02 -4.64 23.13
C ASP A 713 38.45 -4.79 23.64
N THR A 714 39.13 -5.89 23.31
CA THR A 714 40.58 -5.95 23.44
C THR A 714 41.13 -4.98 22.41
N PRO A 715 41.75 -3.84 22.81
CA PRO A 715 42.23 -2.84 21.87
C PRO A 715 43.39 -3.47 21.09
N GLY A 716 43.13 -3.94 19.87
CA GLY A 716 44.12 -4.64 19.05
C GLY A 716 43.60 -5.78 18.20
N ASN A 717 42.45 -6.38 18.55
CA ASN A 717 41.74 -7.23 17.58
C ASN A 717 40.91 -6.31 16.68
N THR A 718 41.56 -5.77 15.64
CA THR A 718 40.82 -5.39 14.43
C THR A 718 39.90 -6.56 14.11
N VAL A 719 38.59 -6.34 14.22
CA VAL A 719 37.57 -7.29 13.76
C VAL A 719 38.06 -7.76 12.41
N SER A 720 38.51 -9.03 12.32
CA SER A 720 39.03 -9.50 11.06
C SER A 720 37.87 -9.40 10.10
N ASP A 721 38.04 -8.61 9.05
CA ASP A 721 37.14 -8.36 7.93
C ASP A 721 36.78 -9.65 7.15
N ARG A 722 37.04 -10.83 7.74
CA ARG A 722 36.62 -12.15 7.28
C ARG A 722 35.17 -12.47 7.64
N ASP A 723 34.64 -11.89 8.72
CA ASP A 723 33.23 -12.07 9.11
C ASP A 723 32.34 -10.87 8.72
N SER A 724 32.94 -9.79 8.22
CA SER A 724 32.22 -8.71 7.55
C SER A 724 32.31 -8.92 6.04
N PRO A 725 31.18 -9.00 5.30
CA PRO A 725 31.25 -9.16 3.86
C PRO A 725 31.97 -7.96 3.24
N LYS A 726 32.96 -8.23 2.38
CA LYS A 726 33.64 -7.19 1.59
C LYS A 726 32.58 -6.29 0.94
N PRO A 727 32.73 -4.95 0.99
CA PRO A 727 31.84 -4.08 0.24
C PRO A 727 31.84 -4.52 -1.22
N PRO A 728 30.68 -4.53 -1.92
CA PRO A 728 30.64 -4.86 -3.32
C PRO A 728 31.64 -3.95 -4.05
N LEU A 729 32.50 -4.56 -4.88
CA LEU A 729 33.33 -3.82 -5.81
C LEU A 729 32.39 -2.99 -6.68
N VAL A 730 32.31 -1.69 -6.39
CA VAL A 730 31.63 -0.72 -7.24
C VAL A 730 32.40 -0.70 -8.55
N ALA A 731 31.76 -1.22 -9.60
CA ALA A 731 32.27 -1.23 -10.97
C ALA A 731 31.63 -0.11 -11.77
#